data_AF-A0A2J6HXG7-F1
#
_entry.id   AF-A0A2J6HXG7-F1
#
_cell.length_a   1.000
_cell.length_b   1.000
_cell.length_c   1.000
_cell.angle_alpha   90.00
_cell.angle_beta   90.00
_cell.angle_gamma   90.00
#
_symmetry.space_group_name_H-M   'P 1'
#
loop_
_entity.id
_entity.type
_entity.pdbx_description
1 polymer ?
#
loop_
_entity_poly.entity_id
_entity_poly.type
_entity_poly.pdbx_seq_one_letter_code
_entity_poly.pdbx_strand_id
1 'polypeptide(L)'
;ISAGLVTYNNDTVVSNKRDGIVIKTDSSLTEIGGMGQVFGITEDGQRRLWLAAWNDSKSRGDDGGLFCYNGGEVKSGNKTFNIETTFGWAIFNDSLQSETWFGTLDKGIYTFPLPYFTLYDNMYFDESNFSVEQIVCRNGNEVFAISRNTLIRILPDKKYEKLTIAELVDLQIACSETHQNIISKNQRSILIAHKSDPDYFTFKSIAKATNNDIMVGLGNLKPIVISNDLNAISISYLTHDTFILDENDTITCCDSWSHEIKKYGHYKNIQKRKEYRLPGKSIMAKKLYTCQNETWLCSRISGVFMEKDGAIRDLCEEDSTINHLVNAICFDSTGKAYLGGNDGRIEVLSPIEREKVFEISHKKTLPAILWLNIWKGHLFAGHADGLRIYNLKKILQGDYSFRFLGETEGNAYRNVNNSDIDNMGNIWLATNEGIVMVDANLILNTKYYPLKTVIEKVDMFNTETDWSNYGAMDRWSKLPLESVNLSHDENNLSIHFHTLNFVNSNAEQYYYKLEGIDREWTGPTNKTYVVFPYLKPGEFIFKAKSRNHTSGLFSSEATFSFTILKPWYFQLWFIISMSAIILLTTAILYRMRIRYIRRQEKQKRDIVTKISELETKALQAQMNPHFIFNSMSSIQNFVIDNDVDEALTFMGHFSKVIRKTLDNVDNKTIPLHDELDYIEHYTELEKMRFDNSFEFFMEVDHEIDVFNTLIPPMLLQPIIENCIKHAFPDRSYKGKITLSIKPLDDNSYQCVIEDNGVGRAVAAQNKSHKNLGHTSKGMKITTDRIRMLNKEEQERYRLEVIDLFNNEGKACGTRVVIVLPVEL
;
A
#
# COMPACT_ATOMS: atom_id res chain seq x y z
N ILE A 1 -24.01 -9.73 -54.21
CA ILE A 1 -22.78 -9.08 -53.71
C ILE A 1 -22.72 -9.37 -52.22
N SER A 2 -21.78 -10.21 -51.78
CA SER A 2 -21.57 -10.54 -50.35
C SER A 2 -20.54 -9.64 -49.67
N ALA A 3 -19.68 -8.98 -50.44
CA ALA A 3 -18.67 -8.06 -49.97
C ALA A 3 -18.33 -7.02 -51.05
N GLY A 4 -17.79 -5.87 -50.67
CA GLY A 4 -17.30 -4.85 -51.60
C GLY A 4 -16.31 -3.89 -50.93
N LEU A 5 -15.41 -3.34 -51.72
CA LEU A 5 -14.35 -2.41 -51.31
C LEU A 5 -14.08 -1.40 -52.42
N VAL A 6 -13.78 -0.16 -52.06
CA VAL A 6 -13.15 0.81 -52.99
C VAL A 6 -11.67 0.87 -52.61
N THR A 7 -10.80 0.60 -53.58
CA THR A 7 -9.34 0.57 -53.36
C THR A 7 -8.76 1.98 -53.27
N TYR A 8 -7.51 2.10 -52.83
CA TYR A 8 -6.77 3.36 -52.84
C TYR A 8 -6.63 3.98 -54.24
N ASN A 9 -6.71 3.18 -55.30
CA ASN A 9 -6.68 3.66 -56.69
C ASN A 9 -8.07 4.04 -57.23
N ASN A 10 -9.08 4.14 -56.36
CA ASN A 10 -10.49 4.31 -56.72
C ASN A 10 -11.10 3.15 -57.55
N ASP A 11 -10.49 1.97 -57.54
CA ASP A 11 -11.09 0.81 -58.18
C ASP A 11 -12.23 0.27 -57.31
N THR A 12 -13.34 -0.12 -57.92
CA THR A 12 -14.46 -0.75 -57.21
C THR A 12 -14.35 -2.26 -57.29
N VAL A 13 -14.15 -2.91 -56.16
CA VAL A 13 -14.09 -4.37 -56.03
C VAL A 13 -15.38 -4.86 -55.39
N VAL A 14 -16.04 -5.82 -56.02
CA VAL A 14 -17.27 -6.43 -55.49
C VAL A 14 -17.21 -7.93 -55.61
N SER A 15 -17.70 -8.65 -54.60
CA SER A 15 -17.94 -10.08 -54.76
C SER A 15 -19.10 -10.30 -55.74
N ASN A 16 -18.81 -11.01 -56.82
CA ASN A 16 -19.78 -11.36 -57.85
C ASN A 16 -20.03 -12.86 -57.84
N LYS A 17 -21.30 -13.28 -57.85
CA LYS A 17 -21.75 -14.69 -57.89
C LYS A 17 -21.20 -15.56 -56.74
N ARG A 18 -21.50 -16.87 -56.77
CA ARG A 18 -21.06 -17.87 -55.77
C ARG A 18 -19.56 -18.22 -55.88
N ASP A 19 -18.80 -17.52 -56.73
CA ASP A 19 -17.39 -17.84 -57.01
C ASP A 19 -16.64 -16.59 -57.49
N GLY A 20 -15.89 -15.95 -56.59
CA GLY A 20 -14.93 -14.88 -56.92
C GLY A 20 -15.36 -13.43 -56.69
N ILE A 21 -14.63 -12.54 -57.38
CA ILE A 21 -14.78 -11.07 -57.34
C ILE A 21 -14.78 -10.46 -58.75
N VAL A 22 -15.30 -9.24 -58.83
CA VAL A 22 -15.19 -8.36 -59.99
C VAL A 22 -14.53 -7.05 -59.57
N ILE A 23 -13.51 -6.66 -60.32
CA ILE A 23 -12.80 -5.40 -60.16
C ILE A 23 -13.19 -4.49 -61.33
N LYS A 24 -13.72 -3.32 -61.01
CA LYS A 24 -14.06 -2.27 -61.97
C LYS A 24 -13.09 -1.10 -61.78
N THR A 25 -12.29 -0.83 -62.80
CA THR A 25 -11.45 0.37 -62.90
C THR A 25 -12.14 1.40 -63.81
N ASP A 26 -11.56 2.59 -63.96
CA ASP A 26 -12.05 3.60 -64.92
C ASP A 26 -12.01 3.12 -66.39
N SER A 27 -11.18 2.11 -66.69
CA SER A 27 -10.89 1.68 -68.06
C SER A 27 -11.24 0.22 -68.36
N SER A 28 -11.53 -0.61 -67.35
CA SER A 28 -11.72 -2.05 -67.51
C SER A 28 -12.62 -2.68 -66.45
N LEU A 29 -13.20 -3.84 -66.80
CA LEU A 29 -13.90 -4.73 -65.89
C LEU A 29 -13.19 -6.09 -65.92
N THR A 30 -12.74 -6.58 -64.77
CA THR A 30 -12.02 -7.85 -64.63
C THR A 30 -12.77 -8.77 -63.68
N GLU A 31 -13.18 -9.95 -64.15
CA GLU A 31 -13.77 -11.00 -63.30
C GLU A 31 -12.69 -12.02 -62.91
N ILE A 32 -12.68 -12.44 -61.65
CA ILE A 32 -11.69 -13.34 -61.09
C ILE A 32 -12.42 -14.40 -60.26
N GLY A 33 -12.34 -15.67 -60.66
CA GLY A 33 -13.00 -16.82 -60.00
C GLY A 33 -12.02 -17.87 -59.47
N GLY A 34 -12.53 -19.02 -59.03
CA GLY A 34 -11.71 -20.15 -58.54
C GLY A 34 -11.35 -20.04 -57.06
N MET A 35 -12.18 -19.37 -56.26
CA MET A 35 -11.91 -19.16 -54.83
C MET A 35 -13.15 -19.36 -53.94
N GLY A 36 -14.31 -19.64 -54.53
CA GLY A 36 -15.57 -19.73 -53.82
C GLY A 36 -16.21 -18.37 -53.55
N GLN A 37 -17.26 -18.35 -52.74
CA GLN A 37 -18.00 -17.13 -52.47
C GLN A 37 -17.22 -16.23 -51.51
N VAL A 38 -16.95 -14.99 -51.91
CA VAL A 38 -16.15 -14.03 -51.12
C VAL A 38 -17.03 -13.25 -50.14
N PHE A 39 -16.73 -13.34 -48.85
CA PHE A 39 -17.45 -12.69 -47.75
C PHE A 39 -16.69 -11.52 -47.13
N GLY A 40 -15.37 -11.45 -47.32
CA GLY A 40 -14.54 -10.33 -46.88
C GLY A 40 -13.57 -9.89 -47.95
N ILE A 41 -13.38 -8.58 -48.09
CA ILE A 41 -12.42 -7.96 -49.01
C ILE A 41 -11.72 -6.83 -48.27
N THR A 42 -10.38 -6.82 -48.27
CA THR A 42 -9.59 -5.70 -47.73
C THR A 42 -8.37 -5.45 -48.61
N GLU A 43 -7.78 -4.27 -48.49
CA GLU A 43 -6.55 -3.89 -49.19
C GLU A 43 -5.45 -3.61 -48.16
N ASP A 44 -4.28 -4.19 -48.37
CA ASP A 44 -3.14 -3.98 -47.48
C ASP A 44 -2.33 -2.72 -47.82
N GLY A 45 -1.36 -2.37 -46.96
CA GLY A 45 -0.49 -1.22 -47.17
C GLY A 45 0.42 -1.32 -48.42
N GLN A 46 0.52 -2.51 -49.03
CA GLN A 46 1.25 -2.76 -50.28
C GLN A 46 0.33 -2.75 -51.51
N ARG A 47 -0.95 -2.39 -51.35
CA ARG A 47 -1.98 -2.39 -52.40
C ARG A 47 -2.33 -3.78 -52.92
N ARG A 48 -2.14 -4.82 -52.10
CA ARG A 48 -2.61 -6.18 -52.40
C ARG A 48 -4.02 -6.33 -51.86
N LEU A 49 -4.89 -6.96 -52.64
CA LEU A 49 -6.24 -7.30 -52.20
C LEU A 49 -6.23 -8.64 -51.50
N TRP A 50 -6.75 -8.68 -50.29
CA TRP A 50 -6.94 -9.90 -49.53
C TRP A 50 -8.43 -10.25 -49.46
N LEU A 51 -8.73 -11.52 -49.68
CA LEU A 51 -10.07 -12.05 -49.87
C LEU A 51 -10.31 -13.18 -48.89
N ALA A 52 -11.39 -13.08 -48.12
CA ALA A 52 -11.93 -14.18 -47.33
C ALA A 52 -13.06 -14.84 -48.11
N ALA A 53 -12.85 -16.08 -48.51
CA ALA A 53 -13.79 -16.84 -49.30
C ALA A 53 -14.25 -18.10 -48.59
N TRP A 54 -15.46 -18.53 -48.89
CA TRP A 54 -16.04 -19.77 -48.40
C TRP A 54 -16.54 -20.60 -49.56
N ASN A 55 -16.22 -21.90 -49.51
CA ASN A 55 -16.77 -22.89 -50.41
C ASN A 55 -17.24 -24.14 -49.64
N ASP A 56 -18.48 -24.56 -49.89
CA ASP A 56 -19.14 -25.73 -49.27
C ASP A 56 -19.08 -26.98 -50.19
N SER A 57 -18.59 -26.82 -51.43
CA SER A 57 -18.62 -27.86 -52.44
C SER A 57 -17.41 -28.81 -52.36
N LYS A 58 -17.59 -29.97 -51.72
CA LYS A 58 -16.66 -31.13 -51.79
C LYS A 58 -16.44 -31.70 -53.21
N SER A 59 -17.17 -31.23 -54.24
CA SER A 59 -17.14 -31.78 -55.60
C SER A 59 -16.29 -31.02 -56.62
N ARG A 60 -15.67 -29.91 -56.22
CA ARG A 60 -14.67 -29.17 -57.02
C ARG A 60 -13.44 -29.02 -56.13
N GLY A 61 -12.29 -29.52 -56.58
CA GLY A 61 -11.03 -29.53 -55.82
C GLY A 61 -10.80 -28.23 -55.05
N ASP A 62 -10.46 -28.38 -53.77
CA ASP A 62 -10.62 -27.41 -52.68
C ASP A 62 -10.25 -25.97 -53.04
N ASP A 63 -11.23 -25.06 -53.03
CA ASP A 63 -10.91 -23.62 -52.98
C ASP A 63 -11.97 -22.83 -52.20
N GLY A 64 -11.55 -22.37 -51.02
CA GLY A 64 -12.16 -21.50 -50.03
C GLY A 64 -11.07 -21.19 -48.98
N GLY A 65 -11.27 -20.23 -48.08
CA GLY A 65 -10.27 -19.78 -47.11
C GLY A 65 -9.71 -18.40 -47.45
N LEU A 66 -8.40 -18.21 -47.35
CA LEU A 66 -7.72 -16.94 -47.58
C LEU A 66 -7.12 -16.89 -48.98
N PHE A 67 -7.32 -15.78 -49.69
CA PHE A 67 -6.71 -15.52 -50.99
C PHE A 67 -6.09 -14.13 -51.05
N CYS A 68 -5.05 -13.96 -51.87
CA CYS A 68 -4.41 -12.68 -52.14
C CYS A 68 -4.37 -12.44 -53.66
N TYR A 69 -4.75 -11.23 -54.07
CA TYR A 69 -4.65 -10.74 -55.45
C TYR A 69 -3.69 -9.56 -55.52
N ASN A 70 -2.73 -9.64 -56.44
CA ASN A 70 -1.74 -8.60 -56.68
C ASN A 70 -1.59 -8.32 -58.19
N GLY A 71 -2.60 -7.68 -58.79
CA GLY A 71 -2.51 -7.09 -60.14
C GLY A 71 -2.33 -8.05 -61.31
N GLY A 72 -2.52 -9.37 -61.13
CA GLY A 72 -2.40 -10.34 -62.23
C GLY A 72 -2.88 -11.76 -61.92
N GLU A 73 -2.59 -12.28 -60.73
CA GLU A 73 -2.96 -13.65 -60.33
C GLU A 73 -3.52 -13.67 -58.91
N VAL A 74 -4.46 -14.59 -58.66
CA VAL A 74 -4.95 -14.90 -57.30
C VAL A 74 -4.22 -16.12 -56.79
N LYS A 75 -3.66 -16.01 -55.59
CA LYS A 75 -3.00 -17.12 -54.90
C LYS A 75 -3.73 -17.44 -53.61
N SER A 76 -3.95 -18.73 -53.36
CA SER A 76 -4.41 -19.20 -52.05
C SER A 76 -3.34 -18.95 -51.00
N GLY A 77 -3.72 -18.28 -49.91
CA GLY A 77 -2.89 -18.08 -48.73
C GLY A 77 -2.92 -19.27 -47.77
N ASN A 78 -3.79 -20.26 -47.99
CA ASN A 78 -4.02 -21.31 -47.00
C ASN A 78 -2.77 -22.11 -46.66
N LYS A 79 -2.04 -22.59 -47.68
CA LYS A 79 -0.79 -23.33 -47.45
C LYS A 79 0.29 -22.43 -46.84
N THR A 80 0.42 -21.21 -47.36
CA THR A 80 1.43 -20.24 -46.93
C THR A 80 1.31 -19.89 -45.44
N PHE A 81 0.07 -19.78 -44.94
CA PHE A 81 -0.20 -19.39 -43.56
C PHE A 81 -0.75 -20.55 -42.70
N ASN A 82 -0.60 -21.79 -43.17
CA ASN A 82 -1.06 -23.00 -42.49
C ASN A 82 -2.53 -22.94 -42.02
N ILE A 83 -3.42 -22.45 -42.89
CA ILE A 83 -4.86 -22.37 -42.66
C ILE A 83 -5.48 -23.67 -43.13
N GLU A 84 -5.92 -24.49 -42.19
CA GLU A 84 -6.51 -25.82 -42.46
C GLU A 84 -8.00 -25.78 -42.84
N THR A 85 -8.60 -24.60 -42.94
CA THR A 85 -10.04 -24.40 -43.19
C THR A 85 -10.31 -23.65 -44.48
N THR A 86 -11.37 -24.05 -45.18
CA THR A 86 -11.90 -23.38 -46.38
C THR A 86 -13.06 -22.43 -46.05
N PHE A 87 -13.39 -22.25 -44.77
CA PHE A 87 -14.52 -21.45 -44.29
C PHE A 87 -14.10 -20.01 -43.92
N GLY A 88 -13.54 -19.27 -44.87
CA GLY A 88 -13.19 -17.86 -44.69
C GLY A 88 -14.43 -16.96 -44.62
N TRP A 89 -14.53 -16.12 -43.59
CA TRP A 89 -15.73 -15.31 -43.32
C TRP A 89 -15.47 -13.81 -43.37
N ALA A 90 -14.47 -13.34 -42.63
CA ALA A 90 -14.18 -11.93 -42.47
C ALA A 90 -12.70 -11.68 -42.68
N ILE A 91 -12.38 -10.51 -43.22
CA ILE A 91 -11.00 -10.06 -43.33
C ILE A 91 -10.93 -8.56 -43.09
N PHE A 92 -9.90 -8.14 -42.37
CA PHE A 92 -9.71 -6.76 -41.96
C PHE A 92 -8.22 -6.44 -41.96
N ASN A 93 -7.82 -5.37 -42.64
CA ASN A 93 -6.45 -4.86 -42.56
C ASN A 93 -6.41 -3.68 -41.59
N ASP A 94 -5.63 -3.83 -40.51
CA ASP A 94 -5.28 -2.74 -39.61
C ASP A 94 -4.20 -1.88 -40.25
N SER A 95 -4.61 -0.74 -40.83
CA SER A 95 -3.70 0.22 -41.44
C SER A 95 -2.69 0.87 -40.46
N LEU A 96 -2.97 0.87 -39.15
CA LEU A 96 -2.06 1.43 -38.14
C LEU A 96 -0.94 0.45 -37.79
N GLN A 97 -1.25 -0.84 -37.71
CA GLN A 97 -0.25 -1.87 -37.39
C GLN A 97 0.31 -2.55 -38.66
N SER A 98 -0.29 -2.27 -39.83
CA SER A 98 -0.02 -2.93 -41.11
C SER A 98 -0.23 -4.45 -41.05
N GLU A 99 -1.29 -4.87 -40.36
CA GLU A 99 -1.59 -6.28 -40.05
C GLU A 99 -2.92 -6.71 -40.64
N THR A 100 -2.97 -7.90 -41.23
CA THR A 100 -4.20 -8.48 -41.77
C THR A 100 -4.76 -9.52 -40.83
N TRP A 101 -6.00 -9.31 -40.41
CA TRP A 101 -6.81 -10.18 -39.57
C TRP A 101 -7.78 -10.98 -40.43
N PHE A 102 -7.79 -12.29 -40.27
CA PHE A 102 -8.64 -13.20 -41.01
C PHE A 102 -9.48 -14.06 -40.07
N GLY A 103 -10.79 -13.88 -40.13
CA GLY A 103 -11.76 -14.64 -39.34
C GLY A 103 -12.34 -15.80 -40.14
N THR A 104 -12.38 -16.97 -39.53
CA THR A 104 -13.01 -18.18 -40.08
C THR A 104 -14.27 -18.52 -39.28
N LEU A 105 -15.19 -19.28 -39.89
CA LEU A 105 -16.41 -19.70 -39.20
C LEU A 105 -16.15 -20.78 -38.12
N ASP A 106 -15.07 -21.55 -38.25
CA ASP A 106 -14.87 -22.80 -37.52
C ASP A 106 -13.55 -22.90 -36.76
N LYS A 107 -12.54 -22.09 -37.09
CA LYS A 107 -11.18 -22.13 -36.50
C LYS A 107 -10.76 -20.83 -35.82
N GLY A 108 -11.65 -19.85 -35.69
CA GLY A 108 -11.38 -18.60 -34.97
C GLY A 108 -10.74 -17.53 -35.85
N ILE A 109 -9.76 -16.80 -35.30
CA ILE A 109 -9.15 -15.64 -35.93
C ILE A 109 -7.66 -15.89 -36.11
N TYR A 110 -7.18 -15.66 -37.33
CA TYR A 110 -5.77 -15.64 -37.70
C TYR A 110 -5.31 -14.20 -37.85
N THR A 111 -4.06 -13.94 -37.50
CA THR A 111 -3.38 -12.66 -37.76
C THR A 111 -2.10 -12.95 -38.53
N PHE A 112 -1.83 -12.14 -39.54
CA PHE A 112 -0.64 -12.26 -40.37
C PHE A 112 0.21 -11.00 -40.17
N PRO A 113 1.29 -11.08 -39.39
CA PRO A 113 2.23 -9.98 -39.29
C PRO A 113 2.90 -9.74 -40.65
N LEU A 114 3.48 -8.55 -40.82
CA LEU A 114 4.25 -8.24 -42.03
C LEU A 114 5.34 -9.31 -42.24
N PRO A 115 5.51 -9.84 -43.47
CA PRO A 115 6.45 -10.91 -43.76
C PRO A 115 7.88 -10.39 -43.87
N TYR A 116 8.41 -9.79 -42.79
CA TYR A 116 9.79 -9.32 -42.73
C TYR A 116 10.79 -10.45 -42.98
N PHE A 117 10.42 -11.65 -42.55
CA PHE A 117 11.18 -12.88 -42.69
C PHE A 117 10.36 -13.88 -43.51
N THR A 118 10.98 -14.46 -44.53
CA THR A 118 10.41 -15.60 -45.28
C THR A 118 11.37 -16.76 -45.15
N LEU A 119 10.90 -17.87 -44.57
CA LEU A 119 11.67 -19.12 -44.47
C LEU A 119 11.33 -20.00 -45.67
N TYR A 120 12.37 -20.40 -46.40
CA TYR A 120 12.34 -21.45 -47.41
C TYR A 120 13.02 -22.68 -46.79
N ASP A 121 12.21 -23.57 -46.24
CA ASP A 121 12.66 -24.74 -45.49
C ASP A 121 12.85 -25.97 -46.38
N ASN A 122 13.11 -27.10 -45.73
CA ASN A 122 13.31 -28.39 -46.36
C ASN A 122 12.06 -28.89 -47.11
N MET A 123 10.84 -28.53 -46.67
CA MET A 123 9.59 -28.86 -47.37
C MET A 123 9.45 -28.05 -48.66
N TYR A 124 9.89 -26.80 -48.66
CA TYR A 124 9.88 -25.96 -49.85
C TYR A 124 10.78 -26.51 -50.96
N PHE A 125 11.97 -27.00 -50.62
CA PHE A 125 12.95 -27.53 -51.58
C PHE A 125 12.85 -29.03 -51.86
N ASP A 126 11.95 -29.73 -51.16
CA ASP A 126 11.80 -31.20 -51.21
C ASP A 126 13.14 -31.91 -50.96
N GLU A 127 13.78 -31.57 -49.82
CA GLU A 127 15.09 -32.08 -49.40
C GLU A 127 15.04 -32.61 -47.95
N SER A 128 15.69 -33.75 -47.69
CA SER A 128 15.84 -34.30 -46.34
C SER A 128 17.16 -33.84 -45.72
N ASN A 129 17.17 -33.37 -44.46
CA ASN A 129 18.35 -32.80 -43.78
C ASN A 129 18.96 -31.59 -44.52
N PHE A 130 18.16 -30.54 -44.66
CA PHE A 130 18.52 -29.34 -45.42
C PHE A 130 19.28 -28.32 -44.56
N SER A 131 20.62 -28.34 -44.63
CA SER A 131 21.50 -27.33 -44.04
C SER A 131 22.21 -26.55 -45.16
N VAL A 132 22.05 -25.23 -45.15
CA VAL A 132 22.66 -24.33 -46.15
C VAL A 132 23.95 -23.76 -45.60
N GLU A 133 25.04 -24.01 -46.30
CA GLU A 133 26.40 -23.64 -45.88
C GLU A 133 26.74 -22.21 -46.32
N GLN A 134 26.44 -21.87 -47.58
CA GLN A 134 26.79 -20.58 -48.16
C GLN A 134 25.75 -20.12 -49.18
N ILE A 135 25.57 -18.80 -49.29
CA ILE A 135 24.64 -18.16 -50.21
C ILE A 135 25.32 -16.98 -50.91
N VAL A 136 25.03 -16.78 -52.19
CA VAL A 136 25.56 -15.68 -53.00
C VAL A 136 24.48 -15.16 -53.94
N CYS A 137 24.34 -13.84 -53.98
CA CYS A 137 23.37 -13.12 -54.81
C CYS A 137 24.03 -12.64 -56.11
N ARG A 138 23.49 -13.08 -57.24
CA ARG A 138 23.90 -12.67 -58.60
C ARG A 138 23.20 -11.37 -59.00
N ASN A 139 23.85 -10.57 -59.86
CA ASN A 139 23.15 -9.47 -60.50
C ASN A 139 21.99 -10.02 -61.35
N GLY A 140 20.83 -9.36 -61.29
CA GLY A 140 19.57 -9.89 -61.84
C GLY A 140 18.65 -10.50 -60.79
N ASN A 141 19.03 -10.49 -59.50
CA ASN A 141 18.24 -10.97 -58.36
C ASN A 141 18.05 -12.50 -58.35
N GLU A 142 19.01 -13.22 -58.91
CA GLU A 142 19.13 -14.67 -58.72
C GLU A 142 19.96 -14.95 -57.48
N VAL A 143 19.61 -16.00 -56.74
CA VAL A 143 20.29 -16.39 -55.51
C VAL A 143 20.77 -17.83 -55.65
N PHE A 144 22.06 -18.05 -55.43
CA PHE A 144 22.64 -19.38 -55.43
C PHE A 144 22.98 -19.76 -54.00
N ALA A 145 22.51 -20.92 -53.57
CA ALA A 145 22.75 -21.46 -52.25
C ALA A 145 23.31 -22.88 -52.37
N ILE A 146 24.31 -23.20 -51.56
CA ILE A 146 24.86 -24.55 -51.48
C ILE A 146 24.48 -25.18 -50.15
N SER A 147 23.86 -26.36 -50.23
CA SER A 147 23.78 -27.31 -49.14
C SER A 147 24.96 -28.28 -49.24
N ARG A 148 25.07 -29.23 -48.29
CA ARG A 148 26.11 -30.28 -48.36
C ARG A 148 26.14 -31.03 -49.69
N ASN A 149 24.96 -31.34 -50.27
CA ASN A 149 24.80 -32.23 -51.43
C ASN A 149 24.05 -31.62 -52.62
N THR A 150 23.50 -30.41 -52.47
CA THR A 150 22.68 -29.76 -53.50
C THR A 150 23.08 -28.29 -53.69
N LEU A 151 23.17 -27.89 -54.96
CA LEU A 151 23.21 -26.50 -55.37
C LEU A 151 21.79 -26.07 -55.74
N ILE A 152 21.33 -24.98 -55.14
CA ILE A 152 20.01 -24.42 -55.38
C ILE A 152 20.18 -23.05 -56.01
N ARG A 153 19.45 -22.81 -57.10
CA ARG A 153 19.31 -21.51 -57.74
C ARG A 153 17.87 -21.04 -57.59
N ILE A 154 17.68 -19.92 -56.89
CA ILE A 154 16.39 -19.25 -56.75
C ILE A 154 16.34 -18.12 -57.79
N LEU A 155 15.30 -18.15 -58.61
CA LEU A 155 15.02 -17.17 -59.65
C LEU A 155 14.33 -15.92 -59.07
N PRO A 156 14.28 -14.79 -59.80
CA PRO A 156 13.66 -13.56 -59.32
C PRO A 156 12.16 -13.71 -59.00
N ASP A 157 11.46 -14.60 -59.69
CA ASP A 157 10.05 -14.96 -59.44
C ASP A 157 9.86 -15.93 -58.26
N LYS A 158 10.93 -16.21 -57.51
CA LYS A 158 11.02 -17.14 -56.39
C LYS A 158 10.76 -18.59 -56.77
N LYS A 159 10.81 -18.98 -58.04
CA LYS A 159 10.95 -20.41 -58.38
C LYS A 159 12.38 -20.85 -58.13
N TYR A 160 12.60 -22.16 -58.00
CA TYR A 160 13.94 -22.69 -57.80
C TYR A 160 14.26 -23.81 -58.79
N GLU A 161 15.54 -23.93 -59.07
CA GLU A 161 16.19 -25.04 -59.76
C GLU A 161 17.17 -25.68 -58.78
N LYS A 162 17.28 -27.01 -58.78
CA LYS A 162 18.26 -27.72 -57.97
C LYS A 162 19.14 -28.61 -58.83
N LEU A 163 20.41 -28.70 -58.45
CA LEU A 163 21.43 -29.54 -59.06
C LEU A 163 22.12 -30.33 -57.96
N THR A 164 22.05 -31.65 -58.04
CA THR A 164 22.80 -32.54 -57.14
C THR A 164 24.26 -32.63 -57.55
N ILE A 165 25.12 -33.09 -56.64
CA ILE A 165 26.53 -33.34 -56.97
C ILE A 165 26.67 -34.34 -58.12
N ALA A 166 25.82 -35.38 -58.17
CA ALA A 166 25.84 -36.37 -59.25
C ALA A 166 25.59 -35.72 -60.63
N GLU A 167 24.54 -34.91 -60.75
CA GLU A 167 24.20 -34.20 -61.98
C GLU A 167 25.30 -33.20 -62.37
N LEU A 168 25.91 -32.55 -61.39
CA LEU A 168 26.97 -31.57 -61.62
C LEU A 168 28.29 -32.24 -62.06
N VAL A 169 28.60 -33.43 -61.54
CA VAL A 169 29.71 -34.28 -62.02
C VAL A 169 29.43 -34.77 -63.44
N ASP A 170 28.19 -35.19 -63.75
CA ASP A 170 27.81 -35.60 -65.10
C ASP A 170 27.93 -34.43 -66.11
N LEU A 171 27.52 -33.23 -65.73
CA LEU A 171 27.75 -32.00 -66.51
C LEU A 171 29.24 -31.73 -66.74
N GLN A 172 30.07 -31.90 -65.70
CA GLN A 172 31.51 -31.73 -65.81
C GLN A 172 32.14 -32.71 -66.81
N ILE A 173 31.64 -33.95 -66.86
CA ILE A 173 32.09 -34.98 -67.81
C ILE A 173 31.64 -34.64 -69.22
N ALA A 174 30.37 -34.27 -69.42
CA ALA A 174 29.83 -33.90 -70.72
C ALA A 174 30.56 -32.68 -71.34
N CYS A 175 30.89 -31.67 -70.52
CA CYS A 175 31.68 -30.52 -70.96
C CYS A 175 33.15 -30.87 -71.29
N SER A 176 33.69 -31.94 -70.70
CA SER A 176 35.04 -32.42 -71.04
C SER A 176 35.08 -33.20 -72.36
N GLU A 177 33.97 -33.79 -72.81
CA GLU A 177 33.90 -34.51 -74.10
C GLU A 177 33.86 -33.57 -75.32
N THR A 178 33.39 -32.33 -75.16
CA THR A 178 33.36 -31.31 -76.21
C THR A 178 34.71 -30.60 -76.42
N HIS A 179 35.67 -30.75 -75.51
CA HIS A 179 37.07 -30.40 -75.73
C HIS A 179 37.88 -31.67 -75.95
N GLN A 180 38.21 -31.97 -77.21
CA GLN A 180 38.94 -33.18 -77.58
C GLN A 180 40.20 -33.40 -76.72
N ASN A 181 40.30 -34.65 -76.26
CA ASN A 181 41.44 -35.39 -75.74
C ASN A 181 41.60 -35.53 -74.21
N ILE A 182 41.56 -36.82 -73.82
CA ILE A 182 42.00 -37.48 -72.57
C ILE A 182 40.92 -37.53 -71.47
N ILE A 183 40.05 -38.54 -71.58
CA ILE A 183 39.42 -39.16 -70.41
C ILE A 183 40.54 -39.76 -69.56
N SER A 184 40.97 -39.03 -68.53
CA SER A 184 42.01 -39.52 -67.62
C SER A 184 41.42 -40.64 -66.72
N LYS A 185 42.25 -41.64 -66.35
CA LYS A 185 41.91 -42.68 -65.36
C LYS A 185 41.29 -42.10 -64.07
N ASN A 186 41.62 -40.85 -63.72
CA ASN A 186 41.11 -40.15 -62.54
C ASN A 186 39.60 -39.86 -62.58
N GLN A 187 38.97 -39.66 -63.74
CA GLN A 187 37.53 -39.36 -63.83
C GLN A 187 36.65 -40.59 -63.56
N ARG A 188 37.07 -41.79 -64.00
CA ARG A 188 36.37 -43.04 -63.65
C ARG A 188 36.45 -43.36 -62.15
N SER A 189 37.58 -43.07 -61.51
CA SER A 189 37.71 -43.23 -60.05
C SER A 189 36.86 -42.24 -59.26
N ILE A 190 36.65 -41.01 -59.76
CA ILE A 190 35.71 -40.03 -59.16
C ILE A 190 34.28 -40.58 -59.19
N LEU A 191 33.83 -41.11 -60.33
CA LEU A 191 32.48 -41.65 -60.48
C LEU A 191 32.27 -42.92 -59.64
N ILE A 192 33.30 -43.77 -59.53
CA ILE A 192 33.30 -44.94 -58.64
C ILE A 192 33.27 -44.50 -57.18
N ALA A 193 34.08 -43.51 -56.79
CA ALA A 193 34.13 -42.98 -55.42
C ALA A 193 32.79 -42.38 -54.98
N HIS A 194 32.13 -41.58 -55.84
CA HIS A 194 30.80 -41.04 -55.54
C HIS A 194 29.72 -42.13 -55.48
N LYS A 195 29.77 -43.12 -56.37
CA LYS A 195 28.84 -44.26 -56.34
C LYS A 195 29.05 -45.17 -55.14
N SER A 196 30.27 -45.26 -54.61
CA SER A 196 30.58 -46.04 -53.40
C SER A 196 30.29 -45.29 -52.09
N ASP A 197 30.45 -43.97 -52.10
CA ASP A 197 30.20 -43.09 -50.96
C ASP A 197 29.66 -41.73 -51.47
N PRO A 198 28.34 -41.50 -51.41
CA PRO A 198 27.72 -40.25 -51.83
C PRO A 198 28.27 -39.02 -51.08
N ASP A 199 28.77 -39.19 -49.86
CA ASP A 199 29.31 -38.11 -49.01
C ASP A 199 30.78 -37.78 -49.30
N TYR A 200 31.44 -38.53 -50.20
CA TYR A 200 32.85 -38.34 -50.53
C TYR A 200 33.14 -36.97 -51.17
N PHE A 201 32.16 -36.44 -51.91
CA PHE A 201 32.17 -35.10 -52.48
C PHE A 201 31.07 -34.27 -51.81
N THR A 202 31.39 -33.06 -51.37
CA THR A 202 30.43 -32.14 -50.75
C THR A 202 30.67 -30.73 -51.29
N PHE A 203 29.62 -29.94 -51.45
CA PHE A 203 29.82 -28.51 -51.73
C PHE A 203 30.45 -27.84 -50.50
N LYS A 204 31.43 -26.98 -50.74
CA LYS A 204 32.20 -26.32 -49.66
C LYS A 204 32.19 -24.81 -49.73
N SER A 205 32.18 -24.25 -50.94
CA SER A 205 32.20 -22.80 -51.12
C SER A 205 31.54 -22.38 -52.42
N ILE A 206 31.09 -21.14 -52.47
CA ILE A 206 30.52 -20.51 -53.66
C ILE A 206 30.95 -19.04 -53.72
N ALA A 207 31.28 -18.54 -54.90
CA ALA A 207 31.67 -17.15 -55.10
C ALA A 207 31.10 -16.60 -56.41
N LYS A 208 30.82 -15.29 -56.44
CA LYS A 208 30.40 -14.56 -57.62
C LYS A 208 31.57 -13.80 -58.22
N ALA A 209 31.79 -13.97 -59.52
CA ALA A 209 32.71 -13.16 -60.31
C ALA A 209 32.07 -11.83 -60.74
N THR A 210 32.89 -10.84 -61.10
CA THR A 210 32.44 -9.50 -61.52
C THR A 210 31.56 -9.53 -62.78
N ASN A 211 31.76 -10.52 -63.65
CA ASN A 211 30.95 -10.74 -64.85
C ASN A 211 29.68 -11.59 -64.62
N ASN A 212 29.31 -11.83 -63.36
CA ASN A 212 28.21 -12.68 -62.91
C ASN A 212 28.39 -14.19 -63.10
N ASP A 213 29.58 -14.68 -63.45
CA ASP A 213 29.83 -16.12 -63.36
C ASP A 213 29.78 -16.57 -61.89
N ILE A 214 29.25 -17.76 -61.64
CA ILE A 214 29.18 -18.35 -60.30
C ILE A 214 30.18 -19.49 -60.22
N MET A 215 31.17 -19.37 -59.35
CA MET A 215 32.18 -20.40 -59.12
C MET A 215 31.78 -21.21 -57.89
N VAL A 216 31.68 -22.54 -58.04
CA VAL A 216 31.25 -23.48 -57.01
C VAL A 216 32.40 -24.42 -56.67
N GLY A 217 32.73 -24.50 -55.38
CA GLY A 217 33.75 -25.33 -54.79
C GLY A 217 33.21 -26.65 -54.27
N LEU A 218 33.91 -27.72 -54.61
CA LEU A 218 33.61 -29.08 -54.18
C LEU A 218 34.80 -29.63 -53.39
N GLY A 219 34.55 -30.19 -52.22
CA GLY A 219 35.56 -30.90 -51.44
C GLY A 219 36.09 -32.07 -52.26
N ASN A 220 37.42 -32.23 -52.32
CA ASN A 220 38.12 -33.29 -53.07
C ASN A 220 37.93 -33.25 -54.61
N LEU A 221 37.33 -32.20 -55.17
CA LEU A 221 37.18 -31.99 -56.63
C LEU A 221 37.66 -30.61 -57.08
N LYS A 222 37.81 -30.47 -58.39
CA LYS A 222 38.08 -29.18 -59.03
C LYS A 222 36.82 -28.29 -58.98
N PRO A 223 36.93 -26.99 -58.66
CA PRO A 223 35.82 -26.07 -58.74
C PRO A 223 35.23 -25.97 -60.15
N ILE A 224 33.96 -25.69 -60.22
CA ILE A 224 33.20 -25.56 -61.45
C ILE A 224 32.68 -24.13 -61.54
N VAL A 225 32.80 -23.53 -62.72
CA VAL A 225 32.22 -22.22 -63.03
C VAL A 225 30.94 -22.44 -63.80
N ILE A 226 29.86 -21.86 -63.31
CA ILE A 226 28.56 -21.81 -63.96
C ILE A 226 28.43 -20.42 -64.56
N SER A 227 28.45 -20.34 -65.89
CA SER A 227 28.27 -19.08 -66.62
C SER A 227 26.79 -18.71 -66.77
N ASN A 228 26.49 -17.52 -67.32
CA ASN A 228 25.12 -17.02 -67.56
C ASN A 228 24.21 -18.01 -68.30
N ASP A 229 24.75 -18.82 -69.22
CA ASP A 229 23.97 -19.75 -70.07
C ASP A 229 23.88 -21.18 -69.51
N LEU A 230 24.16 -21.38 -68.21
CA LEU A 230 24.33 -22.71 -67.58
C LEU A 230 25.43 -23.58 -68.21
N ASN A 231 26.29 -22.99 -69.07
CA ASN A 231 27.50 -23.65 -69.53
C ASN A 231 28.48 -23.75 -68.35
N ALA A 232 28.75 -24.99 -67.94
CA ALA A 232 29.68 -25.34 -66.88
C ALA A 232 31.11 -25.45 -67.44
N ILE A 233 32.05 -24.69 -66.88
CA ILE A 233 33.47 -24.79 -67.22
C ILE A 233 34.20 -25.31 -65.99
N SER A 234 34.83 -26.49 -66.11
CA SER A 234 35.71 -27.05 -65.07
C SER A 234 37.00 -26.26 -64.99
N ILE A 235 37.36 -25.74 -63.81
CA ILE A 235 38.62 -25.03 -63.63
C ILE A 235 39.74 -26.01 -63.24
N SER A 236 40.86 -25.96 -63.94
CA SER A 236 42.04 -26.77 -63.58
C SER A 236 42.83 -26.17 -62.40
N TYR A 237 43.38 -27.04 -61.53
CA TYR A 237 44.41 -26.77 -60.51
C TYR A 237 44.01 -26.22 -59.13
N LEU A 238 42.71 -26.20 -58.77
CA LEU A 238 42.27 -25.84 -57.41
C LEU A 238 41.65 -27.08 -56.72
N THR A 239 41.97 -27.32 -55.45
CA THR A 239 41.42 -28.43 -54.62
C THR A 239 41.24 -27.96 -53.17
N HIS A 240 40.68 -26.76 -53.00
CA HIS A 240 40.57 -26.08 -51.71
C HIS A 240 39.13 -26.02 -51.25
N ASP A 241 38.93 -26.15 -49.94
CA ASP A 241 37.58 -26.17 -49.35
C ASP A 241 36.89 -24.80 -49.46
N THR A 242 37.62 -23.71 -49.18
CA THR A 242 37.04 -22.36 -49.15
C THR A 242 37.81 -21.37 -50.02
N PHE A 243 37.09 -20.66 -50.89
CA PHE A 243 37.63 -19.57 -51.70
C PHE A 243 36.67 -18.38 -51.80
N ILE A 244 37.23 -17.23 -52.19
CA ILE A 244 36.52 -16.01 -52.55
C ILE A 244 37.15 -15.41 -53.82
N LEU A 245 36.37 -14.60 -54.54
CA LEU A 245 36.84 -13.80 -55.66
C LEU A 245 36.94 -12.33 -55.23
N ASP A 246 38.01 -11.66 -55.63
CA ASP A 246 38.15 -10.21 -55.45
C ASP A 246 37.58 -9.42 -56.65
N GLU A 247 37.72 -8.10 -56.62
CA GLU A 247 37.26 -7.19 -57.68
C GLU A 247 37.99 -7.40 -59.02
N ASN A 248 39.13 -8.08 -59.02
CA ASN A 248 39.91 -8.44 -60.20
C ASN A 248 39.67 -9.89 -60.63
N ASP A 249 38.64 -10.54 -60.06
CA ASP A 249 38.29 -11.94 -60.32
C ASP A 249 39.45 -12.92 -60.03
N THR A 250 40.35 -12.53 -59.11
CA THR A 250 41.42 -13.41 -58.63
C THR A 250 40.92 -14.29 -57.50
N ILE A 251 41.36 -15.55 -57.50
CA ILE A 251 40.91 -16.52 -56.51
C ILE A 251 41.82 -16.42 -55.29
N THR A 252 41.23 -16.17 -54.14
CA THR A 252 41.90 -16.36 -52.85
C THR A 252 41.27 -17.52 -52.12
N CYS A 253 42.08 -18.50 -51.72
CA CYS A 253 41.61 -19.64 -50.96
C CYS A 253 42.45 -19.85 -49.69
N CYS A 254 41.82 -20.50 -48.73
CA CYS A 254 42.43 -20.93 -47.49
C CYS A 254 41.85 -22.30 -47.15
N ASP A 255 42.69 -23.26 -46.78
CA ASP A 255 42.21 -24.55 -46.28
C ASP A 255 41.89 -24.43 -44.78
N SER A 256 40.86 -25.16 -44.31
CA SER A 256 40.35 -25.11 -42.93
C SER A 256 41.41 -25.36 -41.84
N TRP A 257 42.50 -26.06 -42.20
CA TRP A 257 43.61 -26.44 -41.32
C TRP A 257 44.98 -25.95 -41.81
N SER A 258 45.02 -24.99 -42.74
CA SER A 258 46.27 -24.48 -43.29
C SER A 258 46.80 -23.27 -42.54
N HIS A 259 48.13 -23.06 -42.65
CA HIS A 259 48.82 -21.86 -42.19
C HIS A 259 49.05 -20.85 -43.32
N GLU A 260 48.34 -21.02 -44.44
CA GLU A 260 48.67 -20.38 -45.72
C GLU A 260 47.42 -19.83 -46.40
N ILE A 261 47.47 -18.55 -46.77
CA ILE A 261 46.54 -17.96 -47.73
C ILE A 261 47.15 -18.12 -49.11
N LYS A 262 46.40 -18.68 -50.05
CA LYS A 262 46.87 -18.93 -51.42
C LYS A 262 46.11 -18.05 -52.39
N LYS A 263 46.84 -17.24 -53.15
CA LYS A 263 46.29 -16.40 -54.22
C LYS A 263 46.67 -16.95 -55.59
N TYR A 264 45.66 -17.10 -56.43
CA TYR A 264 45.78 -17.53 -57.81
C TYR A 264 45.48 -16.37 -58.76
N GLY A 265 45.85 -16.52 -60.02
CA GLY A 265 45.44 -15.59 -61.07
C GLY A 265 43.92 -15.56 -61.28
N HIS A 266 43.51 -14.85 -62.33
CA HIS A 266 42.12 -14.74 -62.76
C HIS A 266 41.48 -16.14 -62.93
N TYR A 267 40.26 -16.36 -62.46
CA TYR A 267 39.65 -17.71 -62.41
C TYR A 267 39.55 -18.43 -63.77
N LYS A 268 39.40 -17.68 -64.89
CA LYS A 268 39.43 -18.22 -66.26
C LYS A 268 40.82 -18.65 -66.75
N ASN A 269 41.89 -18.15 -66.13
CA ASN A 269 43.28 -18.45 -66.51
C ASN A 269 44.15 -18.57 -65.25
N ILE A 270 43.97 -19.68 -64.53
CA ILE A 270 44.69 -19.94 -63.28
C ILE A 270 46.18 -20.10 -63.55
N GLN A 271 46.94 -19.09 -63.16
CA GLN A 271 48.38 -19.21 -62.93
C GLN A 271 48.62 -19.25 -61.42
N LYS A 272 49.40 -20.24 -60.95
CA LYS A 272 49.81 -20.34 -59.55
C LYS A 272 50.71 -19.15 -59.23
N ARG A 273 50.27 -18.22 -58.38
CA ARG A 273 50.93 -16.92 -58.25
C ARG A 273 51.67 -16.77 -56.93
N LYS A 274 51.01 -16.88 -55.77
CA LYS A 274 51.63 -16.57 -54.47
C LYS A 274 51.00 -17.35 -53.31
N GLU A 275 51.84 -17.86 -52.42
CA GLU A 275 51.45 -18.50 -51.14
C GLU A 275 52.00 -17.64 -50.01
N TYR A 276 51.14 -17.24 -49.08
CA TYR A 276 51.50 -16.39 -47.95
C TYR A 276 51.37 -17.19 -46.66
N ARG A 277 52.50 -17.50 -46.02
CA ARG A 277 52.52 -18.14 -44.71
C ARG A 277 52.30 -17.11 -43.61
N LEU A 278 51.36 -17.42 -42.73
CA LEU A 278 51.17 -16.69 -41.49
C LEU A 278 52.15 -17.22 -40.43
N PRO A 279 52.99 -16.37 -39.82
CA PRO A 279 54.02 -16.82 -38.88
C PRO A 279 53.41 -17.29 -37.55
N GLY A 280 53.68 -18.54 -37.18
CA GLY A 280 53.54 -19.05 -35.80
C GLY A 280 52.14 -19.33 -35.25
N LYS A 281 51.06 -19.03 -35.98
CA LYS A 281 49.67 -19.27 -35.54
C LYS A 281 48.94 -20.27 -36.45
N SER A 282 48.12 -21.13 -35.85
CA SER A 282 47.16 -21.95 -36.61
C SER A 282 45.96 -21.09 -37.00
N ILE A 283 45.63 -21.06 -38.29
CA ILE A 283 44.49 -20.31 -38.80
C ILE A 283 43.39 -21.29 -39.13
N MET A 284 42.51 -21.50 -38.16
CA MET A 284 41.22 -22.14 -38.43
C MET A 284 40.34 -21.13 -39.17
N ALA A 285 40.54 -20.99 -40.47
CA ALA A 285 39.77 -20.07 -41.31
C ALA A 285 38.27 -20.35 -41.16
N LYS A 286 37.51 -19.30 -40.81
CA LYS A 286 36.05 -19.35 -40.70
C LYS A 286 35.39 -18.80 -41.96
N LYS A 287 35.79 -17.60 -42.37
CA LYS A 287 35.18 -16.87 -43.48
C LYS A 287 36.16 -15.89 -44.10
N LEU A 288 36.09 -15.76 -45.42
CA LEU A 288 36.85 -14.79 -46.21
C LEU A 288 35.95 -13.65 -46.66
N TYR A 289 36.52 -12.46 -46.78
CA TYR A 289 35.86 -11.28 -47.30
C TYR A 289 36.82 -10.50 -48.22
N THR A 290 36.27 -9.71 -49.13
CA THR A 290 37.04 -8.83 -50.02
C THR A 290 36.49 -7.41 -49.97
N CYS A 291 37.37 -6.42 -49.98
CA CYS A 291 37.02 -5.00 -50.04
C CYS A 291 38.19 -4.19 -50.61
N GLN A 292 38.00 -3.40 -51.67
CA GLN A 292 39.03 -2.51 -52.22
C GLN A 292 40.38 -3.22 -52.49
N ASN A 293 40.31 -4.41 -53.09
CA ASN A 293 41.47 -5.28 -53.38
C ASN A 293 42.22 -5.83 -52.13
N GLU A 294 41.64 -5.69 -50.93
CA GLU A 294 42.13 -6.32 -49.70
C GLU A 294 41.38 -7.63 -49.46
N THR A 295 42.07 -8.64 -48.93
CA THR A 295 41.45 -9.89 -48.50
C THR A 295 41.47 -10.01 -46.99
N TRP A 296 40.28 -10.17 -46.41
CA TRP A 296 40.08 -10.28 -44.97
C TRP A 296 39.74 -11.71 -44.60
N LEU A 297 40.35 -12.20 -43.53
CA LEU A 297 40.20 -13.56 -43.04
C LEU A 297 39.82 -13.53 -41.56
N CYS A 298 38.61 -14.01 -41.26
CA CYS A 298 38.20 -14.29 -39.89
C CYS A 298 38.65 -15.69 -39.49
N SER A 299 39.43 -15.80 -38.42
CA SER A 299 39.80 -17.08 -37.80
C SER A 299 38.80 -17.46 -36.70
N ARG A 300 38.58 -18.76 -36.51
CA ARG A 300 37.79 -19.28 -35.37
C ARG A 300 38.48 -19.04 -34.01
N ILE A 301 39.81 -18.93 -33.99
CA ILE A 301 40.60 -18.88 -32.75
C ILE A 301 41.66 -17.77 -32.73
N SER A 302 42.10 -17.28 -33.89
CA SER A 302 43.29 -16.44 -34.00
C SER A 302 43.00 -14.98 -34.39
N GLY A 303 41.74 -14.52 -34.32
CA GLY A 303 41.38 -13.14 -34.65
C GLY A 303 41.14 -12.87 -36.13
N VAL A 304 41.38 -11.63 -36.54
CA VAL A 304 41.14 -11.14 -37.91
C VAL A 304 42.47 -10.79 -38.57
N PHE A 305 42.70 -11.37 -39.74
CA PHE A 305 43.86 -11.10 -40.58
C PHE A 305 43.45 -10.35 -41.84
N MET A 306 44.31 -9.48 -42.32
CA MET A 306 44.10 -8.74 -43.56
C MET A 306 45.34 -8.86 -44.44
N GLU A 307 45.13 -9.24 -45.70
CA GLU A 307 46.16 -9.26 -46.74
C GLU A 307 45.94 -8.12 -47.72
N LYS A 308 47.02 -7.38 -47.97
CA LYS A 308 47.08 -6.30 -48.98
C LYS A 308 48.45 -6.29 -49.61
N ASP A 309 48.49 -6.30 -50.94
CA ASP A 309 49.72 -6.24 -51.75
C ASP A 309 50.80 -7.29 -51.36
N GLY A 310 50.36 -8.43 -50.81
CA GLY A 310 51.23 -9.52 -50.36
C GLY A 310 51.78 -9.41 -48.94
N ALA A 311 51.44 -8.36 -48.20
CA ALA A 311 51.69 -8.26 -46.77
C ALA A 311 50.44 -8.71 -45.99
N ILE A 312 50.64 -9.54 -44.96
CA ILE A 312 49.58 -9.92 -44.04
C ILE A 312 49.76 -9.20 -42.71
N ARG A 313 48.69 -8.55 -42.25
CA ARG A 313 48.58 -7.87 -40.96
C ARG A 313 47.67 -8.68 -40.04
N ASP A 314 48.09 -8.90 -38.80
CA ASP A 314 47.24 -9.41 -37.72
C ASP A 314 46.66 -8.22 -36.97
N LEU A 315 45.41 -7.90 -37.25
CA LEU A 315 44.78 -6.67 -36.75
C LEU A 315 44.58 -6.74 -35.23
N CYS A 316 44.38 -7.93 -34.68
CA CYS A 316 44.20 -8.10 -33.23
C CYS A 316 45.53 -8.00 -32.46
N GLU A 317 46.66 -8.28 -33.12
CA GLU A 317 48.00 -8.09 -32.53
C GLU A 317 48.45 -6.63 -32.62
N GLU A 318 48.11 -5.94 -33.72
CA GLU A 318 48.36 -4.51 -33.88
C GLU A 318 47.50 -3.65 -32.93
N ASP A 319 46.23 -4.04 -32.72
CA ASP A 319 45.31 -3.38 -31.79
C ASP A 319 44.62 -4.41 -30.89
N SER A 320 45.13 -4.54 -29.67
CA SER A 320 44.59 -5.43 -28.63
C SER A 320 43.15 -5.13 -28.20
N THR A 321 42.58 -3.99 -28.61
CA THR A 321 41.19 -3.65 -28.32
C THR A 321 40.19 -4.26 -29.30
N ILE A 322 40.67 -4.84 -30.42
CA ILE A 322 39.87 -5.57 -31.40
C ILE A 322 39.58 -6.98 -30.89
N ASN A 323 38.34 -7.41 -30.95
CA ASN A 323 37.92 -8.73 -30.47
C ASN A 323 38.57 -9.86 -31.30
N HIS A 324 39.09 -10.89 -30.62
CA HIS A 324 39.65 -12.08 -31.27
C HIS A 324 38.58 -13.03 -31.84
N LEU A 325 37.32 -12.93 -31.39
CA LEU A 325 36.22 -13.83 -31.78
C LEU A 325 35.21 -13.13 -32.68
N VAL A 326 35.66 -12.73 -33.88
CA VAL A 326 34.82 -12.08 -34.90
C VAL A 326 34.08 -13.13 -35.71
N ASN A 327 32.75 -13.00 -35.73
CA ASN A 327 31.87 -13.89 -36.46
C ASN A 327 31.53 -13.40 -37.86
N ALA A 328 31.37 -12.08 -38.02
CA ALA A 328 30.95 -11.47 -39.25
C ALA A 328 31.65 -10.12 -39.47
N ILE A 329 31.93 -9.81 -40.74
CA ILE A 329 32.41 -8.51 -41.20
C ILE A 329 31.49 -8.02 -42.32
N CYS A 330 31.18 -6.73 -42.34
CA CYS A 330 30.63 -6.07 -43.52
C CYS A 330 31.32 -4.72 -43.75
N PHE A 331 31.22 -4.20 -44.97
CA PHE A 331 31.85 -2.93 -45.36
C PHE A 331 30.80 -1.93 -45.81
N ASP A 332 31.00 -0.65 -45.51
CA ASP A 332 30.19 0.43 -46.09
C ASP A 332 30.79 0.93 -47.42
N SER A 333 30.07 1.83 -48.09
CA SER A 333 30.48 2.40 -49.38
C SER A 333 31.78 3.22 -49.31
N THR A 334 32.24 3.60 -48.12
CA THR A 334 33.51 4.32 -47.92
C THR A 334 34.67 3.35 -47.69
N GLY A 335 34.39 2.07 -47.48
CA GLY A 335 35.36 1.03 -47.15
C GLY A 335 35.57 0.84 -45.64
N LYS A 336 34.80 1.49 -44.75
CA LYS A 336 34.89 1.20 -43.30
C LYS A 336 34.42 -0.22 -43.03
N ALA A 337 35.12 -0.92 -42.16
CA ALA A 337 34.79 -2.29 -41.77
C ALA A 337 34.02 -2.30 -40.45
N TYR A 338 32.94 -3.08 -40.39
CA TYR A 338 32.14 -3.30 -39.19
C TYR A 338 32.29 -4.77 -38.80
N LEU A 339 32.86 -5.01 -37.62
CA LEU A 339 33.21 -6.34 -37.11
C LEU A 339 32.24 -6.69 -35.98
N GLY A 340 31.57 -7.83 -36.09
CA GLY A 340 30.65 -8.34 -35.07
C GLY A 340 31.14 -9.64 -34.48
N GLY A 341 31.15 -9.74 -33.14
CA GLY A 341 31.70 -10.89 -32.41
C GLY A 341 30.73 -11.59 -31.45
N ASN A 342 31.27 -12.51 -30.67
CA ASN A 342 30.53 -13.32 -29.68
C ASN A 342 30.02 -12.51 -28.47
N ASP A 343 30.57 -11.33 -28.23
CA ASP A 343 30.22 -10.44 -27.11
C ASP A 343 29.10 -9.43 -27.46
N GLY A 344 28.56 -9.52 -28.68
CA GLY A 344 27.46 -8.67 -29.14
C GLY A 344 27.85 -7.22 -29.45
N ARG A 345 29.15 -6.87 -29.39
CA ARG A 345 29.65 -5.54 -29.75
C ARG A 345 29.94 -5.47 -31.24
N ILE A 346 29.79 -4.26 -31.80
CA ILE A 346 30.19 -3.96 -33.19
C ILE A 346 31.38 -3.00 -33.14
N GLU A 347 32.51 -3.44 -33.64
CA GLU A 347 33.73 -2.64 -33.72
C GLU A 347 33.86 -2.05 -35.12
N VAL A 348 34.17 -0.75 -35.21
CA VAL A 348 34.25 -0.05 -36.49
C VAL A 348 35.69 0.37 -36.76
N LEU A 349 36.25 -0.13 -37.86
CA LEU A 349 37.61 0.17 -38.30
C LEU A 349 37.62 1.23 -39.40
N SER A 350 38.69 2.03 -39.43
CA SER A 350 38.88 3.06 -40.44
C SER A 350 39.03 2.47 -41.84
N PRO A 351 38.70 3.22 -42.92
CA PRO A 351 38.72 2.67 -44.28
C PRO A 351 40.14 2.46 -44.83
N ILE A 352 41.15 3.17 -44.30
CA ILE A 352 42.51 3.16 -44.84
C ILE A 352 43.49 2.49 -43.85
N GLU A 353 43.63 3.03 -42.65
CA GLU A 353 44.63 2.57 -41.66
C GLU A 353 44.21 1.28 -40.95
N ARG A 354 42.90 0.99 -40.95
CA ARG A 354 42.24 -0.15 -40.28
C ARG A 354 42.31 -0.11 -38.75
N GLU A 355 42.51 1.08 -38.19
CA GLU A 355 42.47 1.32 -36.74
C GLU A 355 41.03 1.40 -36.23
N LYS A 356 40.80 0.98 -34.97
CA LYS A 356 39.49 1.06 -34.32
C LYS A 356 39.10 2.54 -34.11
N VAL A 357 38.02 2.97 -34.75
CA VAL A 357 37.51 4.35 -34.65
C VAL A 357 36.58 4.50 -33.46
N PHE A 358 35.64 3.56 -33.31
CA PHE A 358 34.71 3.49 -32.18
C PHE A 358 34.10 2.08 -32.09
N GLU A 359 33.41 1.81 -30.98
CA GLU A 359 32.60 0.61 -30.81
C GLU A 359 31.14 0.97 -30.50
N ILE A 360 30.23 0.16 -31.02
CA ILE A 360 28.81 0.21 -30.68
C ILE A 360 28.59 -0.83 -29.58
N SER A 361 28.40 -0.34 -28.36
CA SER A 361 28.15 -1.16 -27.17
C SER A 361 27.00 -0.60 -26.34
N HIS A 362 26.36 -1.47 -25.55
CA HIS A 362 25.19 -1.15 -24.73
C HIS A 362 25.43 -1.51 -23.26
N LYS A 363 24.73 -0.83 -22.33
CA LYS A 363 24.86 -1.08 -20.88
C LYS A 363 24.60 -2.55 -20.50
N LYS A 364 23.71 -3.22 -21.22
CA LYS A 364 23.46 -4.66 -21.09
C LYS A 364 24.16 -5.37 -22.24
N THR A 365 24.93 -6.41 -21.91
CA THR A 365 25.59 -7.27 -22.90
C THR A 365 24.55 -7.88 -23.82
N LEU A 366 24.75 -7.71 -25.13
CA LEU A 366 23.88 -8.27 -26.15
C LEU A 366 24.36 -9.68 -26.56
N PRO A 367 23.49 -10.53 -27.11
CA PRO A 367 23.89 -11.84 -27.61
C PRO A 367 24.88 -11.75 -28.79
N ALA A 368 25.54 -12.86 -29.10
CA ALA A 368 26.51 -12.95 -30.19
C ALA A 368 25.93 -12.49 -31.54
N ILE A 369 26.74 -11.78 -32.32
CA ILE A 369 26.41 -11.39 -33.70
C ILE A 369 26.74 -12.56 -34.62
N LEU A 370 25.77 -12.98 -35.42
CA LEU A 370 25.90 -14.09 -36.37
C LEU A 370 26.19 -13.60 -37.78
N TRP A 371 25.60 -12.48 -38.20
CA TRP A 371 25.77 -11.89 -39.52
C TRP A 371 25.61 -10.36 -39.50
N LEU A 372 26.21 -9.70 -40.49
CA LEU A 372 26.15 -8.25 -40.68
C LEU A 372 25.97 -7.92 -42.17
N ASN A 373 25.06 -7.00 -42.48
CA ASN A 373 24.89 -6.43 -43.83
C ASN A 373 24.55 -4.94 -43.73
N ILE A 374 24.90 -4.18 -44.76
CA ILE A 374 24.56 -2.75 -44.87
C ILE A 374 23.66 -2.53 -46.08
N TRP A 375 22.54 -1.84 -45.86
CA TRP A 375 21.61 -1.47 -46.91
C TRP A 375 21.07 -0.06 -46.71
N LYS A 376 21.11 0.78 -47.75
CA LYS A 376 20.59 2.17 -47.74
C LYS A 376 20.97 2.96 -46.47
N GLY A 377 22.24 2.90 -46.05
CA GLY A 377 22.75 3.63 -44.89
C GLY A 377 22.31 3.09 -43.53
N HIS A 378 21.77 1.87 -43.47
CA HIS A 378 21.42 1.16 -42.24
C HIS A 378 22.25 -0.11 -42.12
N LEU A 379 22.73 -0.39 -40.90
CA LEU A 379 23.44 -1.59 -40.54
C LEU A 379 22.46 -2.61 -39.95
N PHE A 380 22.34 -3.75 -40.61
CA PHE A 380 21.55 -4.89 -40.18
C PHE A 380 22.48 -5.88 -39.47
N ALA A 381 22.31 -5.99 -38.15
CA ALA A 381 23.07 -6.89 -37.30
C ALA A 381 22.16 -8.01 -36.81
N GLY A 382 22.38 -9.22 -37.31
CA GLY A 382 21.66 -10.39 -36.86
C GLY A 382 22.32 -10.99 -35.63
N HIS A 383 21.71 -10.82 -34.47
CA HIS A 383 22.15 -11.45 -33.23
C HIS A 383 21.44 -12.78 -33.01
N ALA A 384 21.96 -13.60 -32.10
CA ALA A 384 21.37 -14.90 -31.77
C ALA A 384 19.90 -14.82 -31.24
N ASP A 385 19.45 -13.67 -30.76
CA ASP A 385 18.08 -13.43 -30.25
C ASP A 385 17.18 -12.64 -31.22
N GLY A 386 17.72 -12.09 -32.30
CA GLY A 386 16.95 -11.20 -33.17
C GLY A 386 17.79 -10.24 -34.00
N LEU A 387 17.10 -9.53 -34.89
CA LEU A 387 17.68 -8.57 -35.82
C LEU A 387 17.70 -7.18 -35.19
N ARG A 388 18.87 -6.55 -35.14
CA ARG A 388 19.04 -5.15 -34.73
C ARG A 388 19.41 -4.30 -35.93
N ILE A 389 18.76 -3.15 -36.07
CA ILE A 389 18.91 -2.26 -37.21
C ILE A 389 19.34 -0.91 -36.71
N TYR A 390 20.53 -0.50 -37.12
CA TYR A 390 21.14 0.75 -36.71
C TYR A 390 21.19 1.73 -37.89
N ASN A 391 20.91 3.01 -37.62
CA ASN A 391 21.08 4.05 -38.62
C ASN A 391 22.52 4.58 -38.57
N LEU A 392 23.29 4.43 -39.66
CA LEU A 392 24.70 4.80 -39.68
C LEU A 392 24.93 6.30 -39.46
N LYS A 393 24.01 7.17 -39.90
CA LYS A 393 24.13 8.62 -39.66
C LYS A 393 23.95 8.98 -38.18
N LYS A 394 23.05 8.28 -37.48
CA LYS A 394 22.82 8.44 -36.03
C LYS A 394 24.00 7.93 -35.20
N ILE A 395 24.55 6.78 -35.59
CA ILE A 395 25.76 6.21 -34.96
C ILE A 395 26.90 7.23 -34.98
N LEU A 396 27.13 7.90 -36.12
CA LEU A 396 28.18 8.93 -36.25
C LEU A 396 27.94 10.17 -35.36
N GLN A 397 26.72 10.38 -34.88
CA GLN A 397 26.35 11.43 -33.94
C GLN A 397 26.37 10.96 -32.47
N GLY A 398 26.77 9.70 -32.21
CA GLY A 398 26.78 9.09 -30.88
C GLY A 398 25.44 8.49 -30.44
N ASP A 399 24.42 8.44 -31.31
CA ASP A 399 23.15 7.77 -31.05
C ASP A 399 23.21 6.31 -31.54
N TYR A 400 23.40 5.39 -30.60
CA TYR A 400 23.43 3.94 -30.84
C TYR A 400 22.05 3.28 -30.71
N SER A 401 20.95 4.04 -30.77
CA SER A 401 19.61 3.45 -30.79
C SER A 401 19.42 2.53 -31.98
N PHE A 402 18.76 1.40 -31.74
CA PHE A 402 18.44 0.40 -32.76
C PHE A 402 16.95 0.07 -32.75
N ARG A 403 16.46 -0.38 -33.91
CA ARG A 403 15.20 -1.12 -34.04
C ARG A 403 15.49 -2.60 -33.85
N PHE A 404 14.66 -3.29 -33.07
CA PHE A 404 14.80 -4.73 -32.81
C PHE A 404 13.64 -5.50 -33.44
N LEU A 405 13.91 -6.63 -34.09
CA LEU A 405 12.92 -7.58 -34.56
C LEU A 405 13.28 -8.96 -34.01
N GLY A 406 12.44 -9.50 -33.14
CA GLY A 406 12.66 -10.78 -32.46
C GLY A 406 11.79 -11.90 -33.00
N GLU A 407 11.68 -13.00 -32.25
CA GLU A 407 10.83 -14.16 -32.59
C GLU A 407 9.38 -13.76 -32.89
N THR A 408 8.88 -12.79 -32.15
CA THR A 408 7.53 -12.24 -32.25
C THR A 408 7.23 -11.54 -33.57
N GLU A 409 8.25 -11.02 -34.26
CA GLU A 409 8.14 -10.42 -35.59
C GLU A 409 8.37 -11.45 -36.71
N GLY A 410 8.35 -12.75 -36.37
CA GLY A 410 8.58 -13.84 -37.30
C GLY A 410 10.06 -14.15 -37.54
N ASN A 411 10.97 -13.72 -36.64
CA ASN A 411 12.37 -14.10 -36.77
C ASN A 411 12.53 -15.62 -36.80
N ALA A 412 12.91 -16.14 -37.97
CA ALA A 412 13.12 -17.56 -38.21
C ALA A 412 14.59 -17.95 -38.28
N TYR A 413 15.54 -17.00 -38.23
CA TYR A 413 16.94 -17.37 -38.41
C TYR A 413 17.58 -17.76 -37.08
N ARG A 414 18.02 -19.02 -37.01
CA ARG A 414 18.92 -19.53 -35.97
C ARG A 414 20.13 -20.16 -36.66
N ASN A 415 21.30 -20.04 -36.04
CA ASN A 415 22.55 -20.63 -36.56
C ASN A 415 22.83 -20.23 -38.02
N VAL A 416 23.01 -18.94 -38.27
CA VAL A 416 23.31 -18.42 -39.61
C VAL A 416 24.76 -18.73 -39.97
N ASN A 417 24.95 -19.48 -41.05
CA ASN A 417 26.27 -19.85 -41.57
C ASN A 417 26.83 -18.78 -42.49
N ASN A 418 25.96 -18.18 -43.32
CA ASN A 418 26.34 -17.19 -44.31
C ASN A 418 25.20 -16.21 -44.59
N SER A 419 25.54 -15.05 -45.15
CA SER A 419 24.58 -14.05 -45.57
C SER A 419 25.10 -13.30 -46.78
N ASP A 420 24.20 -12.94 -47.68
CA ASP A 420 24.47 -12.01 -48.79
C ASP A 420 23.22 -11.16 -49.07
N ILE A 421 23.39 -10.05 -49.79
CA ILE A 421 22.30 -9.12 -50.11
C ILE A 421 22.14 -8.98 -51.62
N ASP A 422 20.89 -9.04 -52.10
CA ASP A 422 20.59 -8.82 -53.51
C ASP A 422 20.41 -7.32 -53.86
N ASN A 423 20.33 -7.02 -55.16
CA ASN A 423 20.18 -5.64 -55.63
C ASN A 423 18.79 -5.04 -55.35
N MET A 424 17.82 -5.86 -54.93
CA MET A 424 16.51 -5.40 -54.47
C MET A 424 16.51 -5.04 -52.98
N GLY A 425 17.54 -5.41 -52.23
CA GLY A 425 17.60 -5.20 -50.78
C GLY A 425 16.98 -6.34 -49.97
N ASN A 426 16.87 -7.54 -50.53
CA ASN A 426 16.60 -8.72 -49.73
C ASN A 426 17.93 -9.27 -49.21
N ILE A 427 18.03 -9.44 -47.90
CA ILE A 427 19.17 -10.08 -47.25
C ILE A 427 18.84 -11.56 -47.12
N TRP A 428 19.65 -12.39 -47.75
CA TRP A 428 19.48 -13.84 -47.77
C TRP A 428 20.43 -14.48 -46.78
N LEU A 429 19.90 -15.33 -45.91
CA LEU A 429 20.61 -16.00 -44.84
C LEU A 429 20.62 -17.51 -45.10
N ALA A 430 21.80 -18.09 -45.12
CA ALA A 430 22.01 -19.52 -45.10
C ALA A 430 21.96 -20.02 -43.65
N THR A 431 21.07 -20.96 -43.35
CA THR A 431 20.88 -21.51 -42.00
C THR A 431 20.86 -23.03 -42.03
N ASN A 432 20.95 -23.65 -40.85
CA ASN A 432 20.86 -25.11 -40.70
C ASN A 432 19.43 -25.66 -40.94
N GLU A 433 18.42 -24.79 -41.02
CA GLU A 433 17.01 -25.15 -41.19
C GLU A 433 16.49 -24.78 -42.60
N GLY A 434 17.30 -24.07 -43.39
CA GLY A 434 16.98 -23.63 -44.73
C GLY A 434 17.48 -22.24 -45.06
N ILE A 435 16.79 -21.56 -45.98
CA ILE A 435 17.14 -20.20 -46.43
C ILE A 435 16.14 -19.22 -45.83
N VAL A 436 16.63 -18.21 -45.12
CA VAL A 436 15.78 -17.12 -44.60
C VAL A 436 16.03 -15.86 -45.43
N MET A 437 14.99 -15.32 -46.03
CA MET A 437 15.01 -14.02 -46.71
C MET A 437 14.49 -12.94 -45.76
N VAL A 438 15.25 -11.87 -45.60
CA VAL A 438 14.88 -10.67 -44.84
C VAL A 438 14.66 -9.52 -45.82
N ASP A 439 13.45 -8.99 -45.90
CA ASP A 439 13.14 -7.85 -46.77
C ASP A 439 13.55 -6.53 -46.08
N ALA A 440 14.75 -6.04 -46.40
CA ALA A 440 15.27 -4.83 -45.78
C ALA A 440 14.48 -3.58 -46.20
N ASN A 441 13.92 -3.53 -47.41
CA ASN A 441 13.13 -2.38 -47.84
C ASN A 441 11.79 -2.32 -47.10
N LEU A 442 11.10 -3.47 -46.97
CA LEU A 442 9.86 -3.54 -46.22
C LEU A 442 10.09 -3.06 -44.80
N ILE A 443 11.12 -3.60 -44.13
CA ILE A 443 11.48 -3.18 -42.77
C ILE A 443 11.72 -1.66 -42.71
N LEU A 444 12.59 -1.10 -43.55
CA LEU A 444 12.91 0.33 -43.50
C LEU A 444 11.72 1.24 -43.84
N ASN A 445 10.77 0.77 -44.65
CA ASN A 445 9.59 1.53 -45.05
C ASN A 445 8.40 1.38 -44.10
N THR A 446 8.38 0.35 -43.25
CA THR A 446 7.33 0.21 -42.23
C THR A 446 7.34 1.39 -41.29
N LYS A 447 6.22 2.10 -41.25
CA LYS A 447 5.95 3.13 -40.25
C LYS A 447 5.28 2.51 -39.05
N TYR A 448 5.79 2.79 -37.87
CA TYR A 448 5.09 2.51 -36.63
C TYR A 448 4.36 3.75 -36.16
N TYR A 449 3.13 3.54 -35.69
CA TYR A 449 2.38 4.57 -35.01
C TYR A 449 2.44 4.31 -33.50
N PRO A 450 2.52 5.37 -32.68
CA PRO A 450 2.47 5.22 -31.24
C PRO A 450 1.14 4.57 -30.85
N LEU A 451 1.22 3.42 -30.20
CA LEU A 451 0.05 2.69 -29.74
C LEU A 451 -0.66 3.44 -28.60
N LYS A 452 -1.85 2.99 -28.26
CA LYS A 452 -2.61 3.54 -27.12
C LYS A 452 -2.48 2.60 -25.92
N THR A 453 -1.96 3.12 -24.81
CA THR A 453 -2.12 2.45 -23.51
C THR A 453 -3.50 2.78 -22.97
N VAL A 454 -4.15 1.77 -22.41
CA VAL A 454 -5.46 1.90 -21.78
C VAL A 454 -5.42 1.32 -20.38
N ILE A 455 -6.24 1.88 -19.50
CA ILE A 455 -6.50 1.30 -18.18
C ILE A 455 -7.67 0.35 -18.37
N GLU A 456 -7.41 -0.93 -18.13
CA GLU A 456 -8.38 -2.00 -18.32
C GLU A 456 -9.41 -2.01 -17.20
N LYS A 457 -8.92 -1.91 -15.96
CA LYS A 457 -9.75 -1.89 -14.76
C LYS A 457 -9.00 -1.30 -13.57
N VAL A 458 -9.78 -0.83 -12.61
CA VAL A 458 -9.30 -0.38 -11.30
C VAL A 458 -10.11 -1.12 -10.24
N ASP A 459 -9.41 -1.89 -9.41
CA ASP A 459 -10.02 -2.72 -8.37
C ASP A 459 -9.66 -2.17 -6.99
N MET A 460 -10.67 -1.98 -6.14
CA MET A 460 -10.49 -1.67 -4.72
C MET A 460 -10.25 -2.98 -3.95
N PHE A 461 -9.22 -2.98 -3.10
CA PHE A 461 -8.87 -4.14 -2.26
C PHE A 461 -8.67 -5.46 -3.02
N ASN A 462 -8.19 -5.41 -4.27
CA ASN A 462 -8.08 -6.57 -5.16
C ASN A 462 -9.42 -7.29 -5.43
N THR A 463 -10.53 -6.56 -5.34
CA THR A 463 -11.87 -7.06 -5.67
C THR A 463 -12.49 -6.24 -6.79
N GLU A 464 -13.22 -6.90 -7.69
CA GLU A 464 -13.88 -6.25 -8.81
C GLU A 464 -14.80 -5.15 -8.29
N THR A 465 -14.57 -3.92 -8.77
CA THR A 465 -15.25 -2.73 -8.26
C THR A 465 -16.27 -2.23 -9.26
N ASP A 466 -17.51 -2.08 -8.80
CA ASP A 466 -18.55 -1.40 -9.56
C ASP A 466 -18.43 0.11 -9.39
N TRP A 467 -17.98 0.78 -10.45
CA TRP A 467 -17.76 2.22 -10.48
C TRP A 467 -19.04 3.03 -10.72
N SER A 468 -20.21 2.39 -10.91
CA SER A 468 -21.43 3.08 -11.38
C SER A 468 -21.98 4.08 -10.36
N ASN A 469 -21.65 3.86 -9.08
CA ASN A 469 -22.03 4.75 -7.99
C ASN A 469 -21.16 6.01 -7.91
N TYR A 470 -20.08 6.10 -8.70
CA TYR A 470 -19.07 7.17 -8.60
C TYR A 470 -19.14 8.22 -9.71
N GLY A 471 -19.98 8.03 -10.74
CA GLY A 471 -20.20 9.02 -11.79
C GLY A 471 -20.54 8.44 -13.16
N ALA A 472 -20.52 9.30 -14.18
CA ALA A 472 -20.70 8.89 -15.56
C ALA A 472 -19.52 8.02 -16.03
N MET A 473 -19.85 6.90 -16.65
CA MET A 473 -18.87 5.89 -17.06
C MET A 473 -18.54 5.96 -18.54
N ASP A 474 -17.30 5.66 -18.87
CA ASP A 474 -16.92 5.31 -20.24
C ASP A 474 -17.58 3.99 -20.65
N ARG A 475 -18.10 3.95 -21.88
CA ARG A 475 -18.91 2.82 -22.37
C ARG A 475 -18.11 1.53 -22.53
N TRP A 476 -16.80 1.61 -22.74
CA TRP A 476 -15.94 0.45 -23.03
C TRP A 476 -15.17 -0.02 -21.79
N SER A 477 -14.48 0.90 -21.11
CA SER A 477 -13.70 0.57 -19.91
C SER A 477 -14.54 0.42 -18.64
N LYS A 478 -15.78 0.93 -18.65
CA LYS A 478 -16.64 1.05 -17.45
C LYS A 478 -15.99 1.84 -16.30
N LEU A 479 -14.96 2.62 -16.60
CA LEU A 479 -14.31 3.51 -15.63
C LEU A 479 -14.96 4.90 -15.67
N PRO A 480 -14.95 5.65 -14.55
CA PRO A 480 -15.45 7.02 -14.52
C PRO A 480 -14.71 7.95 -15.48
N LEU A 481 -15.46 8.85 -16.13
CA LEU A 481 -14.91 9.85 -17.07
C LEU A 481 -14.22 11.03 -16.37
N GLU A 482 -14.64 11.32 -15.13
CA GLU A 482 -14.13 12.42 -14.31
C GLU A 482 -13.40 11.89 -13.07
N SER A 483 -12.72 12.78 -12.36
CA SER A 483 -12.00 12.42 -11.13
C SER A 483 -12.96 11.91 -10.06
N VAL A 484 -12.63 10.75 -9.48
CA VAL A 484 -13.49 10.08 -8.49
C VAL A 484 -13.12 10.48 -7.06
N ASN A 485 -14.12 10.75 -6.21
CA ASN A 485 -13.91 10.94 -4.78
C ASN A 485 -14.11 9.60 -4.05
N LEU A 486 -13.03 9.10 -3.46
CA LEU A 486 -12.98 7.88 -2.66
C LEU A 486 -13.03 8.22 -1.17
N SER A 487 -13.71 7.38 -0.40
CA SER A 487 -13.74 7.48 1.06
C SER A 487 -12.37 7.15 1.66
N HIS A 488 -12.12 7.60 2.89
CA HIS A 488 -10.80 7.43 3.54
C HIS A 488 -10.35 5.96 3.72
N ASP A 489 -11.31 5.06 3.77
CA ASP A 489 -11.17 3.61 3.88
C ASP A 489 -10.94 2.97 2.51
N GLU A 490 -11.37 3.58 1.41
CA GLU A 490 -11.19 3.12 0.03
C GLU A 490 -9.79 3.49 -0.51
N ASN A 491 -8.76 3.11 0.23
CA ASN A 491 -7.38 3.59 0.02
C ASN A 491 -6.40 2.53 -0.51
N ASN A 492 -6.90 1.37 -0.91
CA ASN A 492 -6.11 0.31 -1.52
C ASN A 492 -6.60 0.05 -2.94
N LEU A 493 -5.81 0.49 -3.92
CA LEU A 493 -6.17 0.44 -5.33
C LEU A 493 -5.21 -0.43 -6.12
N SER A 494 -5.77 -1.27 -6.97
CA SER A 494 -5.05 -2.09 -7.94
C SER A 494 -5.45 -1.65 -9.34
N ILE A 495 -4.49 -1.10 -10.08
CA ILE A 495 -4.73 -0.53 -11.41
C ILE A 495 -4.12 -1.47 -12.45
N HIS A 496 -4.97 -1.97 -13.34
CA HIS A 496 -4.59 -2.83 -14.45
C HIS A 496 -4.58 -2.02 -15.74
N PHE A 497 -3.51 -2.13 -16.50
CA PHE A 497 -3.30 -1.36 -17.73
C PHE A 497 -2.57 -2.22 -18.77
N HIS A 498 -2.88 -2.00 -20.04
CA HIS A 498 -2.21 -2.66 -21.15
C HIS A 498 -2.18 -1.73 -22.37
N THR A 499 -1.26 -2.00 -23.28
CA THR A 499 -1.21 -1.33 -24.58
C THR A 499 -1.94 -2.19 -25.60
N LEU A 500 -2.68 -1.53 -26.51
CA LEU A 500 -3.39 -2.20 -27.60
C LEU A 500 -2.42 -2.70 -28.68
N ASN A 501 -1.63 -3.71 -28.32
CA ASN A 501 -0.70 -4.45 -29.18
C ASN A 501 -1.12 -5.92 -29.17
N PHE A 502 -1.89 -6.34 -30.19
CA PHE A 502 -2.50 -7.67 -30.20
C PHE A 502 -1.59 -8.74 -30.77
N VAL A 503 -0.63 -8.37 -31.63
CA VAL A 503 0.31 -9.30 -32.24
C VAL A 503 1.51 -9.55 -31.35
N ASN A 504 2.00 -8.53 -30.65
CA ASN A 504 3.18 -8.66 -29.82
C ASN A 504 3.05 -7.93 -28.47
N SER A 505 2.11 -8.38 -27.64
CA SER A 505 1.90 -7.83 -26.30
C SER A 505 3.16 -7.90 -25.41
N ASN A 506 4.04 -8.88 -25.65
CA ASN A 506 5.27 -9.08 -24.89
C ASN A 506 6.39 -8.09 -25.24
N ALA A 507 6.31 -7.39 -26.39
CA ALA A 507 7.29 -6.36 -26.75
C ALA A 507 7.07 -5.02 -26.05
N GLU A 508 5.98 -4.86 -25.29
CA GLU A 508 5.68 -3.63 -24.58
C GLU A 508 6.36 -3.59 -23.21
N GLN A 509 7.16 -2.55 -22.99
CA GLN A 509 7.70 -2.23 -21.67
C GLN A 509 6.92 -1.07 -21.07
N TYR A 510 6.31 -1.28 -19.93
CA TYR A 510 5.47 -0.29 -19.27
C TYR A 510 6.26 0.59 -18.33
N TYR A 511 5.80 1.83 -18.23
CA TYR A 511 6.25 2.87 -17.33
C TYR A 511 5.00 3.45 -16.69
N TYR A 512 5.01 3.59 -15.37
CA TYR A 512 3.91 4.21 -14.66
C TYR A 512 4.43 5.18 -13.61
N LYS A 513 3.55 6.07 -13.17
CA LYS A 513 3.77 6.93 -12.01
C LYS A 513 2.44 7.31 -11.37
N LEU A 514 2.45 7.49 -10.06
CA LEU A 514 1.32 8.07 -9.33
C LEU A 514 1.67 9.51 -8.93
N GLU A 515 1.18 10.48 -9.69
CA GLU A 515 1.33 11.89 -9.31
C GLU A 515 0.60 12.13 -7.98
N GLY A 516 1.31 12.77 -7.04
CA GLY A 516 0.91 12.86 -5.63
C GLY A 516 1.86 12.10 -4.70
N ILE A 517 2.56 11.07 -5.21
CA ILE A 517 3.60 10.32 -4.49
C ILE A 517 4.92 10.32 -5.27
N ASP A 518 4.88 9.90 -6.53
CA ASP A 518 6.05 9.72 -7.37
C ASP A 518 6.46 11.03 -8.07
N ARG A 519 7.76 11.34 -8.07
CA ARG A 519 8.32 12.49 -8.81
C ARG A 519 8.74 12.14 -10.23
N GLU A 520 9.22 10.91 -10.43
CA GLU A 520 9.73 10.40 -11.71
C GLU A 520 8.95 9.16 -12.14
N TRP A 521 9.06 8.80 -13.42
CA TRP A 521 8.53 7.53 -13.93
C TRP A 521 9.28 6.35 -13.33
N THR A 522 8.59 5.24 -13.13
CA THR A 522 9.26 3.97 -12.80
C THR A 522 10.18 3.51 -13.93
N GLY A 523 11.13 2.62 -13.60
CA GLY A 523 11.90 1.91 -14.62
C GLY A 523 11.01 0.98 -15.48
N PRO A 524 11.50 0.54 -16.64
CA PRO A 524 10.74 -0.36 -17.52
C PRO A 524 10.33 -1.64 -16.80
N THR A 525 9.05 -1.99 -16.89
CA THR A 525 8.49 -3.23 -16.33
C THR A 525 7.62 -3.96 -17.35
N ASN A 526 7.56 -5.29 -17.24
CA ASN A 526 6.65 -6.12 -18.05
C ASN A 526 5.32 -6.38 -17.33
N LYS A 527 5.13 -5.85 -16.11
CA LYS A 527 3.88 -5.99 -15.36
C LYS A 527 2.81 -5.05 -15.91
N THR A 528 1.63 -5.60 -16.14
CA THR A 528 0.42 -4.89 -16.60
C THR A 528 -0.50 -4.46 -15.44
N TYR A 529 0.00 -4.51 -14.21
CA TYR A 529 -0.74 -4.04 -13.05
C TYR A 529 0.20 -3.51 -11.97
N VAL A 530 -0.34 -2.63 -11.13
CA VAL A 530 0.32 -2.09 -9.95
C VAL A 530 -0.68 -2.00 -8.80
N VAL A 531 -0.19 -2.23 -7.58
CA VAL A 531 -0.99 -2.13 -6.35
C VAL A 531 -0.45 -0.99 -5.50
N PHE A 532 -1.34 -0.09 -5.09
CA PHE A 532 -1.06 1.04 -4.21
C PHE A 532 -1.76 0.83 -2.86
N PRO A 533 -1.06 0.25 -1.86
CA PRO A 533 -1.64 0.00 -0.56
C PRO A 533 -1.62 1.25 0.33
N TYR A 534 -2.70 1.47 1.09
CA TYR A 534 -2.79 2.48 2.15
C TYR A 534 -2.44 3.90 1.71
N LEU A 535 -3.03 4.34 0.59
CA LEU A 535 -2.86 5.70 0.10
C LEU A 535 -3.40 6.71 1.13
N LYS A 536 -2.60 7.75 1.41
CA LYS A 536 -3.00 8.83 2.34
C LYS A 536 -4.06 9.71 1.68
N PRO A 537 -4.90 10.42 2.46
CA PRO A 537 -5.83 11.40 1.91
C PRO A 537 -5.11 12.45 1.06
N GLY A 538 -5.60 12.69 -0.16
CA GLY A 538 -4.96 13.53 -1.16
C GLY A 538 -5.54 13.33 -2.55
N GLU A 539 -5.11 14.17 -3.49
CA GLU A 539 -5.46 14.07 -4.91
C GLU A 539 -4.35 13.30 -5.64
N PHE A 540 -4.75 12.36 -6.49
CA PHE A 540 -3.84 11.47 -7.21
C PHE A 540 -4.21 11.38 -8.69
N ILE A 541 -3.17 11.30 -9.53
CA ILE A 541 -3.32 11.01 -10.95
C ILE A 541 -2.38 9.86 -11.29
N PHE A 542 -2.97 8.70 -11.54
CA PHE A 542 -2.24 7.56 -12.08
C PHE A 542 -1.99 7.79 -13.57
N LYS A 543 -0.74 7.63 -14.00
CA LYS A 543 -0.35 7.69 -15.41
C LYS A 543 0.42 6.44 -15.80
N ALA A 544 0.06 5.83 -16.92
CA ALA A 544 0.77 4.69 -17.50
C ALA A 544 1.02 4.92 -18.99
N LYS A 545 2.18 4.48 -19.47
CA LYS A 545 2.52 4.40 -20.89
C LYS A 545 3.40 3.19 -21.13
N SER A 546 3.48 2.73 -22.37
CA SER A 546 4.43 1.71 -22.79
C SER A 546 5.44 2.29 -23.77
N ARG A 547 6.56 1.61 -23.88
CA ARG A 547 7.52 1.77 -24.95
C ARG A 547 7.57 0.44 -25.70
N ASN A 548 7.24 0.48 -26.97
CA ASN A 548 7.32 -0.67 -27.84
C ASN A 548 8.81 -0.95 -28.13
N HIS A 549 9.30 -2.14 -27.80
CA HIS A 549 10.71 -2.49 -27.94
C HIS A 549 11.18 -2.50 -29.40
N THR A 550 10.27 -2.80 -30.32
CA THR A 550 10.54 -2.92 -31.77
C THR A 550 10.71 -1.55 -32.42
N SER A 551 9.75 -0.65 -32.24
CA SER A 551 9.77 0.70 -32.81
C SER A 551 10.57 1.71 -31.98
N GLY A 552 10.73 1.43 -30.67
CA GLY A 552 11.29 2.37 -29.69
C GLY A 552 10.35 3.53 -29.33
N LEU A 553 9.16 3.60 -29.93
CA LEU A 553 8.17 4.66 -29.70
C LEU A 553 7.43 4.46 -28.37
N PHE A 554 7.06 5.58 -27.74
CA PHE A 554 6.18 5.57 -26.59
C PHE A 554 4.72 5.64 -27.03
N SER A 555 3.86 4.94 -26.30
CA SER A 555 2.42 5.03 -26.45
C SER A 555 1.86 6.36 -25.91
N SER A 556 0.60 6.64 -26.20
CA SER A 556 -0.14 7.69 -25.49
C SER A 556 -0.37 7.30 -24.02
N GLU A 557 -0.33 8.31 -23.15
CA GLU A 557 -0.46 8.12 -21.71
C GLU A 557 -1.91 7.82 -21.34
N ALA A 558 -2.12 6.72 -20.62
CA ALA A 558 -3.38 6.38 -19.98
C ALA A 558 -3.42 7.03 -18.61
N THR A 559 -4.51 7.74 -18.29
CA THR A 559 -4.63 8.47 -17.03
C THR A 559 -5.89 8.09 -16.27
N PHE A 560 -5.78 7.98 -14.94
CA PHE A 560 -6.92 7.80 -14.03
C PHE A 560 -6.75 8.71 -12.82
N SER A 561 -7.72 9.59 -12.60
CA SER A 561 -7.69 10.60 -11.54
C SER A 561 -8.65 10.23 -10.42
N PHE A 562 -8.18 10.33 -9.18
CA PHE A 562 -9.00 10.05 -8.00
C PHE A 562 -8.50 10.84 -6.79
N THR A 563 -9.40 11.08 -5.84
CA THR A 563 -9.13 11.85 -4.62
C THR A 563 -9.58 11.03 -3.42
N ILE A 564 -8.67 10.80 -2.47
CA ILE A 564 -9.00 10.13 -1.21
C ILE A 564 -9.37 11.20 -0.18
N LEU A 565 -10.63 11.19 0.25
CA LEU A 565 -11.16 12.15 1.20
C LEU A 565 -10.57 11.92 2.61
N LYS A 566 -10.44 13.00 3.37
CA LYS A 566 -10.03 12.92 4.78
C LYS A 566 -11.12 12.25 5.61
N PRO A 567 -10.76 11.41 6.61
CA PRO A 567 -11.75 10.81 7.50
C PRO A 567 -12.60 11.87 8.21
N TRP A 568 -13.87 11.56 8.45
CA TRP A 568 -14.82 12.51 9.05
C TRP A 568 -14.39 12.99 10.46
N TYR A 569 -13.67 12.17 11.22
CA TYR A 569 -13.17 12.52 12.56
C TYR A 569 -11.95 13.46 12.56
N PHE A 570 -11.34 13.72 11.39
CA PHE A 570 -10.33 14.78 11.23
C PHE A 570 -10.95 16.13 10.83
N GLN A 571 -12.27 16.19 10.57
CA GLN A 571 -12.95 17.42 10.21
C GLN A 571 -13.13 18.33 11.45
N LEU A 572 -13.03 19.65 11.24
CA LEU A 572 -13.06 20.63 12.33
C LEU A 572 -14.31 20.53 13.21
N TRP A 573 -15.48 20.28 12.62
CA TRP A 573 -16.74 20.18 13.37
C TRP A 573 -16.71 19.06 14.42
N PHE A 574 -16.07 17.92 14.11
CA PHE A 574 -15.99 16.78 15.03
C PHE A 574 -15.02 17.08 16.18
N ILE A 575 -13.86 17.65 15.86
CA ILE A 575 -12.86 18.05 16.85
C ILE A 575 -13.45 19.10 17.81
N ILE A 576 -14.19 20.10 17.29
CA ILE A 576 -14.86 21.12 18.09
C ILE A 576 -15.95 20.49 18.95
N SER A 577 -16.77 19.61 18.39
CA SER A 577 -17.85 18.92 19.13
C SER A 577 -17.29 18.05 20.26
N MET A 578 -16.24 17.28 19.99
CA MET A 578 -15.57 16.45 20.99
C MET A 578 -14.96 17.31 22.11
N SER A 579 -14.31 18.42 21.75
CA SER A 579 -13.77 19.38 22.72
C SER A 579 -14.87 20.02 23.57
N ALA A 580 -16.01 20.34 22.98
CA ALA A 580 -17.17 20.88 23.70
C ALA A 580 -17.78 19.85 24.68
N ILE A 581 -17.85 18.57 24.30
CA ILE A 581 -18.30 17.49 25.19
C ILE A 581 -17.35 17.36 26.39
N ILE A 582 -16.04 17.39 26.16
CA ILE A 582 -15.02 17.32 27.23
C ILE A 582 -15.15 18.53 28.18
N LEU A 583 -15.35 19.74 27.64
CA LEU A 583 -15.56 20.95 28.44
C LEU A 583 -16.86 20.88 29.25
N LEU A 584 -17.95 20.41 28.65
CA LEU A 584 -19.26 20.29 29.30
C LEU A 584 -19.20 19.28 30.45
N THR A 585 -18.61 18.10 30.22
CA THR A 585 -18.46 17.08 31.26
C THR A 585 -17.61 17.59 32.41
N THR A 586 -16.49 18.27 32.12
CA THR A 586 -15.65 18.92 33.13
C THR A 586 -16.43 19.98 33.93
N ALA A 587 -17.22 20.83 33.26
CA ALA A 587 -18.05 21.85 33.92
C ALA A 587 -19.15 21.23 34.80
N ILE A 588 -19.77 20.14 34.38
CA ILE A 588 -20.77 19.40 35.17
C ILE A 588 -20.12 18.83 36.44
N LEU A 589 -18.98 18.13 36.30
CA LEU A 589 -18.24 17.59 37.44
C LEU A 589 -17.82 18.69 38.42
N TYR A 590 -17.34 19.82 37.91
CA TYR A 590 -16.99 20.99 38.71
C TYR A 590 -18.20 21.56 39.47
N ARG A 591 -19.36 21.71 38.81
CA ARG A 591 -20.60 22.16 39.45
C ARG A 591 -21.11 21.18 40.51
N MET A 592 -21.01 19.87 40.25
CA MET A 592 -21.36 18.83 41.23
C MET A 592 -20.47 18.95 42.48
N ARG A 593 -19.16 19.15 42.30
CA ARG A 593 -18.21 19.35 43.39
C ARG A 593 -18.56 20.57 44.24
N ILE A 594 -18.85 21.71 43.61
CA ILE A 594 -19.26 22.93 44.34
C ILE A 594 -20.56 22.71 45.12
N ARG A 595 -21.57 22.06 44.51
CA ARG A 595 -22.84 21.77 45.20
C ARG A 595 -22.64 20.87 46.40
N TYR A 596 -21.76 19.88 46.29
CA TYR A 596 -21.41 19.00 47.39
C TYR A 596 -20.78 19.78 48.56
N ILE A 597 -19.81 20.66 48.28
CA ILE A 597 -19.15 21.50 49.31
C ILE A 597 -20.16 22.43 50.00
N ARG A 598 -21.01 23.13 49.24
CA ARG A 598 -22.03 24.04 49.82
C ARG A 598 -23.04 23.33 50.73
N ARG A 599 -23.39 22.07 50.43
CA ARG A 599 -24.27 21.27 51.29
C ARG A 599 -23.61 20.96 52.64
N GLN A 600 -22.33 20.62 52.63
CA GLN A 600 -21.55 20.38 53.84
C GLN A 600 -21.44 21.64 54.71
N GLU A 601 -21.19 22.80 54.09
CA GLU A 601 -21.15 24.07 54.82
C GLU A 601 -22.50 24.43 55.45
N LYS A 602 -23.61 24.20 54.74
CA LYS A 602 -24.95 24.46 55.27
C LYS A 602 -25.26 23.59 56.49
N GLN A 603 -24.99 22.29 56.42
CA GLN A 603 -25.20 21.37 57.54
C GLN A 603 -24.44 21.79 58.80
N LYS A 604 -23.20 22.26 58.64
CA LYS A 604 -22.40 22.78 59.77
C LYS A 604 -23.04 24.00 60.42
N ARG A 605 -23.60 24.93 59.63
CA ARG A 605 -24.25 26.14 60.16
C ARG A 605 -25.52 25.81 60.94
N ASP A 606 -26.34 24.90 60.44
CA ASP A 606 -27.61 24.51 61.08
C ASP A 606 -27.37 23.84 62.47
N ILE A 607 -26.25 23.13 62.64
CA ILE A 607 -25.87 22.56 63.94
C ILE A 607 -25.46 23.66 64.93
N VAL A 608 -24.66 24.63 64.48
CA VAL A 608 -24.18 25.74 65.33
C VAL A 608 -25.35 26.59 65.86
N THR A 609 -26.32 26.91 65.02
CA THR A 609 -27.51 27.68 65.46
C THR A 609 -28.33 26.92 66.49
N LYS A 610 -28.46 25.60 66.34
CA LYS A 610 -29.24 24.77 67.27
C LYS A 610 -28.64 24.72 68.67
N ILE A 611 -27.32 24.73 68.77
CA ILE A 611 -26.61 24.77 70.07
C ILE A 611 -26.93 26.07 70.80
N SER A 612 -26.83 27.23 70.13
CA SER A 612 -27.10 28.54 70.74
C SER A 612 -28.55 28.71 71.24
N GLU A 613 -29.52 28.14 70.53
CA GLU A 613 -30.93 28.15 70.97
C GLU A 613 -31.16 27.37 72.27
N LEU A 614 -30.42 26.27 72.47
CA LEU A 614 -30.56 25.43 73.65
C LEU A 614 -29.99 26.11 74.90
N GLU A 615 -28.84 26.78 74.77
CA GLU A 615 -28.23 27.57 75.85
C GLU A 615 -29.18 28.65 76.37
N THR A 616 -29.82 29.40 75.46
CA THR A 616 -30.76 30.48 75.82
C THR A 616 -31.96 29.96 76.60
N LYS A 617 -32.50 28.78 76.25
CA LYS A 617 -33.66 28.19 76.93
C LYS A 617 -33.33 27.66 78.33
N ALA A 618 -32.10 27.18 78.54
CA ALA A 618 -31.66 26.72 79.86
C ALA A 618 -31.62 27.86 80.88
N LEU A 619 -31.09 29.03 80.48
CA LEU A 619 -31.00 30.22 81.32
C LEU A 619 -32.38 30.73 81.80
N GLN A 620 -33.38 30.73 80.91
CA GLN A 620 -34.73 31.19 81.26
C GLN A 620 -35.45 30.32 82.30
N ALA A 621 -35.09 29.04 82.41
CA ALA A 621 -35.77 28.09 83.29
C ALA A 621 -35.34 28.20 84.78
N GLN A 622 -34.24 28.89 85.08
CA GLN A 622 -33.68 28.95 86.45
C GLN A 622 -34.24 30.09 87.34
N MET A 623 -34.99 31.07 86.81
CA MET A 623 -35.67 32.08 87.65
C MET A 623 -37.09 31.61 88.04
N ASN A 624 -37.44 31.56 89.33
CA ASN A 624 -38.79 31.18 89.82
C ASN A 624 -39.76 32.38 89.75
N PRO A 625 -40.57 32.53 88.68
CA PRO A 625 -41.31 33.77 88.44
C PRO A 625 -42.41 33.96 89.48
N HIS A 626 -42.94 32.86 90.02
CA HIS A 626 -44.00 32.86 91.02
C HIS A 626 -43.55 33.44 92.37
N PHE A 627 -42.30 33.20 92.79
CA PHE A 627 -41.75 33.80 94.01
C PHE A 627 -41.61 35.33 93.88
N ILE A 628 -41.17 35.81 92.71
CA ILE A 628 -41.06 37.25 92.42
C ILE A 628 -42.43 37.92 92.47
N PHE A 629 -43.45 37.33 91.83
CA PHE A 629 -44.81 37.89 91.87
C PHE A 629 -45.38 37.94 93.29
N ASN A 630 -45.22 36.87 94.08
CA ASN A 630 -45.73 36.85 95.46
C ASN A 630 -45.05 37.87 96.36
N SER A 631 -43.73 38.05 96.22
CA SER A 631 -42.98 39.01 97.02
C SER A 631 -43.40 40.45 96.71
N MET A 632 -43.68 40.76 95.42
CA MET A 632 -44.22 42.07 95.02
C MET A 632 -45.61 42.32 95.60
N SER A 633 -46.48 41.30 95.63
CA SER A 633 -47.80 41.43 96.27
C SER A 633 -47.72 41.65 97.78
N SER A 634 -46.77 40.99 98.48
CA SER A 634 -46.54 41.23 99.92
C SER A 634 -46.06 42.65 100.21
N ILE A 635 -45.12 43.18 99.41
CA ILE A 635 -44.69 44.60 99.51
C ILE A 635 -45.90 45.53 99.32
N GLN A 636 -46.75 45.24 98.33
CA GLN A 636 -47.94 46.04 98.07
C GLN A 636 -48.91 46.04 99.27
N ASN A 637 -49.09 44.91 99.96
CA ASN A 637 -49.96 44.83 101.13
C ASN A 637 -49.43 45.64 102.33
N PHE A 638 -48.14 45.55 102.67
CA PHE A 638 -47.57 46.37 103.76
C PHE A 638 -47.68 47.88 103.48
N VAL A 639 -47.53 48.29 102.22
CA VAL A 639 -47.74 49.69 101.79
C VAL A 639 -49.20 50.12 101.95
N ILE A 640 -50.16 49.23 101.68
CA ILE A 640 -51.60 49.51 101.84
C ILE A 640 -51.97 49.62 103.33
N ASP A 641 -51.39 48.77 104.18
CA ASP A 641 -51.67 48.73 105.63
C ASP A 641 -50.95 49.83 106.44
N ASN A 642 -50.26 50.76 105.73
CA ASN A 642 -49.51 51.90 106.29
C ASN A 642 -48.33 51.51 107.20
N ASP A 643 -47.81 50.28 107.07
CA ASP A 643 -46.63 49.82 107.79
C ASP A 643 -45.36 50.01 106.94
N VAL A 644 -44.86 51.25 106.92
CA VAL A 644 -43.72 51.65 106.08
C VAL A 644 -42.42 50.96 106.51
N ASP A 645 -42.24 50.76 107.82
CA ASP A 645 -41.01 50.18 108.37
C ASP A 645 -40.93 48.67 108.08
N GLU A 646 -42.05 47.93 108.19
CA GLU A 646 -42.10 46.52 107.78
C GLU A 646 -41.94 46.36 106.26
N ALA A 647 -42.53 47.24 105.44
CA ALA A 647 -42.35 47.22 103.99
C ALA A 647 -40.89 47.43 103.55
N LEU A 648 -40.17 48.39 104.17
CA LEU A 648 -38.76 48.64 103.88
C LEU A 648 -37.88 47.46 104.32
N THR A 649 -38.18 46.86 105.47
CA THR A 649 -37.45 45.68 105.97
C THR A 649 -37.66 44.48 105.04
N PHE A 650 -38.89 44.23 104.61
CA PHE A 650 -39.22 43.19 103.63
C PHE A 650 -38.50 43.42 102.29
N MET A 651 -38.47 44.66 101.79
CA MET A 651 -37.77 45.00 100.55
C MET A 651 -36.25 44.79 100.66
N GLY A 652 -35.67 45.07 101.83
CA GLY A 652 -34.27 44.80 102.13
C GLY A 652 -33.92 43.31 102.03
N HIS A 653 -34.68 42.46 102.73
CA HIS A 653 -34.50 41.00 102.63
C HIS A 653 -34.76 40.48 101.21
N PHE A 654 -35.79 40.98 100.53
CA PHE A 654 -36.12 40.58 99.16
C PHE A 654 -35.00 40.90 98.17
N SER A 655 -34.41 42.09 98.27
CA SER A 655 -33.30 42.51 97.42
C SER A 655 -32.08 41.61 97.61
N LYS A 656 -31.79 41.21 98.85
CA LYS A 656 -30.68 40.28 99.15
C LYS A 656 -30.94 38.89 98.57
N VAL A 657 -32.16 38.36 98.71
CA VAL A 657 -32.55 37.06 98.13
C VAL A 657 -32.43 37.08 96.60
N ILE A 658 -32.88 38.13 95.91
CA ILE A 658 -32.76 38.24 94.45
C ILE A 658 -31.30 38.38 94.01
N ARG A 659 -30.50 39.21 94.68
CA ARG A 659 -29.09 39.37 94.35
C ARG A 659 -28.33 38.05 94.47
N LYS A 660 -28.47 37.35 95.60
CA LYS A 660 -27.87 36.02 95.80
C LYS A 660 -28.36 34.99 94.79
N THR A 661 -29.63 35.05 94.38
CA THR A 661 -30.17 34.17 93.34
C THR A 661 -29.46 34.39 91.99
N LEU A 662 -29.18 35.64 91.62
CA LEU A 662 -28.51 36.00 90.37
C LEU A 662 -27.00 35.73 90.40
N ASP A 663 -26.33 36.04 91.50
CA ASP A 663 -24.88 35.83 91.66
C ASP A 663 -24.52 34.33 91.62
N ASN A 664 -25.46 33.46 92.01
CA ASN A 664 -25.26 32.01 92.08
C ASN A 664 -25.65 31.24 90.79
N VAL A 665 -26.07 31.91 89.71
CA VAL A 665 -26.54 31.27 88.46
C VAL A 665 -25.41 30.51 87.73
N ASP A 666 -24.21 31.10 87.68
CA ASP A 666 -23.07 30.55 86.94
C ASP A 666 -22.10 29.73 87.83
N ASN A 667 -22.32 29.74 89.15
CA ASN A 667 -21.42 29.09 90.11
C ASN A 667 -21.79 27.61 90.31
N LYS A 668 -20.81 26.72 90.14
CA LYS A 668 -20.99 25.28 90.41
C LYS A 668 -21.18 24.99 91.90
N THR A 669 -20.49 25.72 92.76
CA THR A 669 -20.53 25.65 94.23
C THR A 669 -20.42 27.04 94.85
N ILE A 670 -20.95 27.22 96.06
CA ILE A 670 -20.91 28.45 96.85
C ILE A 670 -20.50 28.14 98.30
N PRO A 671 -19.94 29.09 99.05
CA PRO A 671 -19.70 28.92 100.49
C PRO A 671 -20.99 28.56 101.24
N LEU A 672 -20.90 27.67 102.23
CA LEU A 672 -22.02 27.30 103.09
C LEU A 672 -22.60 28.54 103.79
N HIS A 673 -21.74 29.48 104.18
CA HIS A 673 -22.14 30.79 104.68
C HIS A 673 -23.14 31.49 103.75
N ASP A 674 -22.90 31.46 102.43
CA ASP A 674 -23.75 32.16 101.48
C ASP A 674 -25.14 31.53 101.34
N GLU A 675 -25.22 30.21 101.38
CA GLU A 675 -26.50 29.47 101.42
C GLU A 675 -27.22 29.72 102.76
N LEU A 676 -26.51 29.75 103.89
CA LEU A 676 -27.11 30.01 105.20
C LEU A 676 -27.66 31.44 105.31
N ASP A 677 -26.90 32.45 104.87
CA ASP A 677 -27.35 33.84 104.83
C ASP A 677 -28.51 34.03 103.83
N TYR A 678 -28.53 33.26 102.73
CA TYR A 678 -29.70 33.20 101.84
C TYR A 678 -30.93 32.64 102.57
N ILE A 679 -30.79 31.52 103.27
CA ILE A 679 -31.86 30.86 104.02
C ILE A 679 -32.40 31.79 105.12
N GLU A 680 -31.53 32.47 105.85
CA GLU A 680 -31.91 33.41 106.89
C GLU A 680 -32.82 34.51 106.31
N HIS A 681 -32.39 35.18 105.23
CA HIS A 681 -33.20 36.20 104.58
C HIS A 681 -34.48 35.65 103.94
N TYR A 682 -34.42 34.45 103.36
CA TYR A 682 -35.59 33.80 102.78
C TYR A 682 -36.63 33.44 103.86
N THR A 683 -36.19 32.89 104.99
CA THR A 683 -37.09 32.52 106.10
C THR A 683 -37.70 33.73 106.78
N GLU A 684 -36.96 34.83 106.95
CA GLU A 684 -37.52 36.09 107.48
C GLU A 684 -38.58 36.68 106.55
N LEU A 685 -38.38 36.66 105.21
CA LEU A 685 -39.42 37.06 104.26
C LEU A 685 -40.69 36.23 104.40
N GLU A 686 -40.54 34.90 104.45
CA GLU A 686 -41.70 34.02 104.59
C GLU A 686 -42.35 34.17 105.97
N LYS A 687 -41.58 34.40 107.04
CA LYS A 687 -42.10 34.63 108.39
C LYS A 687 -42.94 35.90 108.46
N MET A 688 -42.48 36.99 107.84
CA MET A 688 -43.27 38.23 107.68
C MET A 688 -44.54 37.98 106.88
N ARG A 689 -44.45 37.21 105.79
CA ARG A 689 -45.60 36.87 104.93
C ARG A 689 -46.64 35.96 105.60
N PHE A 690 -46.22 35.16 106.57
CA PHE A 690 -47.06 34.23 107.31
C PHE A 690 -47.39 34.71 108.73
N ASP A 691 -47.40 36.03 108.97
CA ASP A 691 -47.79 36.68 110.23
C ASP A 691 -47.07 36.10 111.47
N ASN A 692 -45.78 35.79 111.35
CA ASN A 692 -44.98 35.16 112.43
C ASN A 692 -45.55 33.82 112.95
N SER A 693 -46.29 33.07 112.12
CA SER A 693 -46.89 31.78 112.48
C SER A 693 -45.89 30.63 112.72
N PHE A 694 -44.61 30.81 112.38
CA PHE A 694 -43.55 29.86 112.68
C PHE A 694 -42.29 30.57 113.20
N GLU A 695 -41.48 29.83 113.96
CA GLU A 695 -40.13 30.20 114.36
C GLU A 695 -39.10 29.35 113.62
N PHE A 696 -38.01 29.98 113.20
CA PHE A 696 -36.89 29.33 112.56
C PHE A 696 -35.67 29.42 113.47
N PHE A 697 -35.07 28.28 113.77
CA PHE A 697 -33.85 28.17 114.56
C PHE A 697 -32.75 27.58 113.69
N MET A 698 -31.58 28.24 113.69
CA MET A 698 -30.39 27.76 113.01
C MET A 698 -29.30 27.47 114.04
N GLU A 699 -28.85 26.23 114.08
CA GLU A 699 -27.78 25.74 114.97
C GLU A 699 -26.65 25.17 114.10
N VAL A 700 -25.51 25.85 114.07
CA VAL A 700 -24.31 25.38 113.35
C VAL A 700 -23.23 25.11 114.38
N ASP A 701 -22.66 23.91 114.32
CA ASP A 701 -21.57 23.53 115.23
C ASP A 701 -20.33 24.42 114.99
N HIS A 702 -19.71 24.89 116.08
CA HIS A 702 -18.52 25.74 116.07
C HIS A 702 -17.29 25.12 115.38
N GLU A 703 -17.26 23.80 115.19
CA GLU A 703 -16.19 23.10 114.48
C GLU A 703 -16.28 23.26 112.94
N ILE A 704 -17.38 23.80 112.40
CA ILE A 704 -17.60 23.92 110.95
C ILE A 704 -17.15 25.29 110.43
N ASP A 705 -16.20 25.30 109.50
CA ASP A 705 -15.82 26.51 108.76
C ASP A 705 -16.81 26.78 107.61
N VAL A 706 -17.84 27.58 107.92
CA VAL A 706 -18.90 27.95 106.98
C VAL A 706 -18.40 28.79 105.78
N PHE A 707 -17.25 29.46 105.89
CA PHE A 707 -16.74 30.32 104.81
C PHE A 707 -15.95 29.53 103.77
N ASN A 708 -15.29 28.44 104.19
CA ASN A 708 -14.49 27.59 103.30
C ASN A 708 -15.23 26.33 102.83
N THR A 709 -16.28 25.90 103.54
CA THR A 709 -17.09 24.75 103.11
C THR A 709 -17.90 25.11 101.86
N LEU A 710 -17.66 24.44 100.74
CA LEU A 710 -18.38 24.66 99.49
C LEU A 710 -19.56 23.68 99.35
N ILE A 711 -20.72 24.21 98.98
CA ILE A 711 -21.91 23.42 98.68
C ILE A 711 -22.57 23.86 97.37
N PRO A 712 -23.27 22.97 96.65
CA PRO A 712 -24.08 23.36 95.50
C PRO A 712 -25.13 24.42 95.89
N PRO A 713 -25.27 25.53 95.14
CA PRO A 713 -26.23 26.58 95.50
C PRO A 713 -27.67 26.06 95.48
N MET A 714 -28.51 26.55 96.40
CA MET A 714 -29.93 26.21 96.53
C MET A 714 -30.20 24.73 96.82
N LEU A 715 -29.33 24.09 97.60
CA LEU A 715 -29.48 22.68 97.99
C LEU A 715 -30.46 22.53 99.16
N LEU A 716 -30.37 23.42 100.17
CA LEU A 716 -31.17 23.37 101.38
C LEU A 716 -32.50 24.12 101.22
N GLN A 717 -32.51 25.18 100.42
CA GLN A 717 -33.69 26.01 100.18
C GLN A 717 -34.96 25.21 99.85
N PRO A 718 -34.98 24.25 98.89
CA PRO A 718 -36.23 23.58 98.52
C PRO A 718 -36.83 22.77 99.66
N ILE A 719 -36.01 22.33 100.62
CA ILE A 719 -36.47 21.59 101.80
C ILE A 719 -37.13 22.55 102.79
N ILE A 720 -36.49 23.69 103.05
CA ILE A 720 -37.04 24.74 103.92
C ILE A 720 -38.33 25.33 103.33
N GLU A 721 -38.36 25.58 102.02
CA GLU A 721 -39.56 26.01 101.31
C GLU A 721 -40.70 24.99 101.43
N ASN A 722 -40.39 23.70 101.36
CA ASN A 722 -41.38 22.64 101.56
C ASN A 722 -41.87 22.60 103.02
N CYS A 723 -41.00 22.78 104.01
CA CYS A 723 -41.39 22.85 105.42
C CYS A 723 -42.38 24.01 105.64
N ILE A 724 -42.04 25.22 105.22
CA ILE A 724 -42.90 26.41 105.37
C ILE A 724 -44.25 26.22 104.67
N LYS A 725 -44.27 25.69 103.44
CA LYS A 725 -45.50 25.55 102.64
C LYS A 725 -46.44 24.43 103.10
N HIS A 726 -45.93 23.38 103.73
CA HIS A 726 -46.69 22.14 103.95
C HIS A 726 -46.78 21.70 105.41
N ALA A 727 -45.87 22.11 106.29
CA ALA A 727 -45.86 21.68 107.69
C ALA A 727 -47.01 22.32 108.50
N PHE A 728 -47.42 23.55 108.18
CA PHE A 728 -48.31 24.38 109.02
C PHE A 728 -49.58 24.90 108.30
N PRO A 729 -50.52 24.03 107.87
CA PRO A 729 -51.69 24.46 107.09
C PRO A 729 -52.76 25.23 107.88
N ASP A 730 -53.01 24.90 109.15
CA ASP A 730 -54.20 25.38 109.90
C ASP A 730 -53.90 26.47 110.96
N ARG A 731 -52.66 26.98 111.04
CA ARG A 731 -52.21 28.05 111.96
C ARG A 731 -52.63 27.89 113.45
N SER A 732 -52.98 26.67 113.87
CA SER A 732 -53.57 26.38 115.19
C SER A 732 -52.53 26.28 116.30
N TYR A 733 -51.25 26.24 115.96
CA TYR A 733 -50.10 26.26 116.86
C TYR A 733 -48.95 27.03 116.20
N LYS A 734 -47.99 27.50 117.02
CA LYS A 734 -46.78 28.14 116.51
C LYS A 734 -45.85 27.08 115.93
N GLY A 735 -45.64 27.13 114.63
CA GLY A 735 -44.72 26.22 113.93
C GLY A 735 -43.28 26.43 114.39
N LYS A 736 -42.47 25.39 114.36
CA LYS A 736 -41.05 25.41 114.67
C LYS A 736 -40.31 24.65 113.57
N ILE A 737 -39.35 25.31 112.93
CA ILE A 737 -38.41 24.70 112.00
C ILE A 737 -37.01 24.86 112.60
N THR A 738 -36.27 23.77 112.70
CA THR A 738 -34.88 23.76 113.20
C THR A 738 -33.96 23.25 112.11
N LEU A 739 -32.98 24.07 111.71
CA LEU A 739 -31.86 23.68 110.86
C LEU A 739 -30.64 23.46 111.75
N SER A 740 -30.15 22.23 111.82
CA SER A 740 -28.94 21.85 112.57
C SER A 740 -27.88 21.34 111.61
N ILE A 741 -26.65 21.85 111.69
CA ILE A 741 -25.50 21.33 110.93
C ILE A 741 -24.41 20.93 111.91
N LYS A 742 -24.01 19.65 111.87
CA LYS A 742 -23.01 19.05 112.77
C LYS A 742 -22.03 18.16 112.00
N PRO A 743 -20.78 18.00 112.46
CA PRO A 743 -19.88 16.97 111.91
C PRO A 743 -20.47 15.58 112.15
N LEU A 744 -20.46 14.74 111.11
CA LEU A 744 -20.85 13.33 111.19
C LEU A 744 -19.61 12.44 111.38
N ASP A 745 -18.57 12.72 110.62
CA ASP A 745 -17.23 12.14 110.70
C ASP A 745 -16.20 13.16 110.15
N ASP A 746 -14.91 12.81 110.14
CA ASP A 746 -13.82 13.70 109.69
C ASP A 746 -14.00 14.22 108.24
N ASN A 747 -14.85 13.59 107.42
CA ASN A 747 -15.00 13.89 106.00
C ASN A 747 -16.44 14.24 105.60
N SER A 748 -17.37 14.42 106.54
CA SER A 748 -18.75 14.75 106.21
C SER A 748 -19.49 15.54 107.30
N TYR A 749 -20.36 16.44 106.85
CA TYR A 749 -21.30 17.17 107.68
C TYR A 749 -22.70 16.59 107.53
N GLN A 750 -23.41 16.45 108.65
CA GLN A 750 -24.81 16.12 108.70
C GLN A 750 -25.63 17.39 108.87
N CYS A 751 -26.46 17.69 107.88
CA CYS A 751 -27.47 18.75 107.92
C CYS A 751 -28.85 18.13 108.21
N VAL A 752 -29.48 18.53 109.30
CA VAL A 752 -30.79 18.07 109.74
C VAL A 752 -31.76 19.24 109.72
N ILE A 753 -32.84 19.13 108.94
CA ILE A 753 -33.96 20.07 108.95
C ILE A 753 -35.16 19.36 109.59
N GLU A 754 -35.66 19.88 110.69
CA GLU A 754 -36.79 19.30 111.43
C GLU A 754 -37.93 20.31 111.59
N ASP A 755 -39.15 19.88 111.30
CA ASP A 755 -40.38 20.63 111.60
C ASP A 755 -41.24 19.90 112.64
N ASN A 756 -41.99 20.67 113.45
CA ASN A 756 -43.03 20.15 114.34
C ASN A 756 -44.43 20.12 113.68
N GLY A 757 -44.45 19.94 112.37
CA GLY A 757 -45.62 20.02 111.50
C GLY A 757 -46.66 18.91 111.70
N VAL A 758 -47.72 18.96 110.89
CA VAL A 758 -48.76 17.90 110.84
C VAL A 758 -48.24 16.55 110.29
N GLY A 759 -47.00 16.51 109.79
CA GLY A 759 -46.39 15.33 109.15
C GLY A 759 -46.87 15.07 107.72
N ARG A 760 -46.08 14.30 106.96
CA ARG A 760 -46.29 14.12 105.51
C ARG A 760 -47.61 13.42 105.14
N ALA A 761 -48.03 12.43 105.91
CA ALA A 761 -49.26 11.67 105.64
C ALA A 761 -50.51 12.54 105.73
N VAL A 762 -50.59 13.41 106.75
CA VAL A 762 -51.68 14.37 106.95
C VAL A 762 -51.60 15.49 105.90
N ALA A 763 -50.41 16.00 105.61
CA ALA A 763 -50.21 16.99 104.55
C ALA A 763 -50.62 16.47 103.16
N ALA A 764 -50.45 15.17 102.88
CA ALA A 764 -50.88 14.53 101.64
C ALA A 764 -52.41 14.34 101.57
N GLN A 765 -53.08 14.02 102.69
CA GLN A 765 -54.56 13.97 102.75
C GLN A 765 -55.19 15.36 102.61
N ASN A 766 -54.60 16.39 103.21
CA ASN A 766 -55.07 17.78 103.05
C ASN A 766 -54.92 18.31 101.61
N LYS A 767 -53.97 17.76 100.84
CA LYS A 767 -53.81 18.03 99.39
C LYS A 767 -54.90 17.38 98.52
N SER A 768 -55.54 16.28 98.94
CA SER A 768 -56.54 15.60 98.10
C SER A 768 -57.90 16.31 98.06
N HIS A 769 -58.18 17.21 99.01
CA HIS A 769 -59.45 17.96 99.06
C HIS A 769 -59.38 19.39 98.47
N LYS A 770 -58.19 19.92 98.12
CA LYS A 770 -58.03 21.18 97.37
C LYS A 770 -56.89 21.04 96.35
N ASN A 771 -57.23 20.97 95.06
CA ASN A 771 -56.38 20.94 93.86
C ASN A 771 -55.63 19.62 93.52
N LEU A 772 -56.23 18.85 92.61
CA LEU A 772 -55.55 17.85 91.78
C LEU A 772 -54.53 18.55 90.85
N GLY A 773 -53.22 18.31 91.02
CA GLY A 773 -52.25 18.60 89.95
C GLY A 773 -50.86 19.13 90.32
N HIS A 774 -50.51 19.34 91.60
CA HIS A 774 -49.17 19.81 91.97
C HIS A 774 -48.40 18.79 92.83
N THR A 775 -47.70 17.88 92.17
CA THR A 775 -46.56 17.18 92.79
C THR A 775 -45.46 18.21 93.09
N SER A 776 -44.82 18.13 94.26
CA SER A 776 -43.80 19.09 94.71
C SER A 776 -42.57 19.02 93.79
N LYS A 777 -42.58 19.81 92.70
CA LYS A 777 -41.48 19.88 91.72
C LYS A 777 -40.13 20.18 92.38
N GLY A 778 -40.13 21.00 93.45
CA GLY A 778 -38.92 21.34 94.20
C GLY A 778 -38.18 20.12 94.76
N MET A 779 -38.89 19.20 95.43
CA MET A 779 -38.22 18.03 96.02
C MET A 779 -37.66 17.08 94.97
N LYS A 780 -38.38 16.89 93.86
CA LYS A 780 -37.90 16.07 92.74
C LYS A 780 -36.63 16.66 92.11
N ILE A 781 -36.55 17.99 91.97
CA ILE A 781 -35.37 18.67 91.45
C ILE A 781 -34.17 18.47 92.40
N THR A 782 -34.34 18.62 93.71
CA THR A 782 -33.28 18.37 94.69
C THR A 782 -32.81 16.91 94.66
N THR A 783 -33.73 15.94 94.59
CA THR A 783 -33.37 14.51 94.48
C THR A 783 -32.66 14.18 93.17
N ASP A 784 -33.13 14.71 92.03
CA ASP A 784 -32.48 14.50 90.73
C ASP A 784 -31.10 15.18 90.68
N ARG A 785 -30.93 16.33 91.35
CA ARG A 785 -29.63 17.02 91.48
C ARG A 785 -28.65 16.24 92.35
N ILE A 786 -29.08 15.73 93.50
CA ILE A 786 -28.26 14.84 94.35
C ILE A 786 -27.85 13.58 93.55
N ARG A 787 -28.76 13.01 92.75
CA ARG A 787 -28.45 11.86 91.87
C ARG A 787 -27.41 12.22 90.80
N MET A 788 -27.44 13.43 90.24
CA MET A 788 -26.45 13.90 89.29
C MET A 788 -25.09 14.10 89.95
N LEU A 789 -25.03 14.76 91.11
CA LEU A 789 -23.78 14.94 91.86
C LEU A 789 -23.14 13.60 92.25
N ASN A 790 -23.96 12.61 92.63
CA ASN A 790 -23.46 11.27 92.94
C ASN A 790 -22.87 10.49 91.74
N LYS A 791 -23.18 10.88 90.49
CA LYS A 791 -22.53 10.28 89.30
C LYS A 791 -21.08 10.76 89.11
N GLU A 792 -20.77 11.96 89.59
CA GLU A 792 -19.41 12.53 89.53
C GLU A 792 -18.63 12.21 90.83
N GLU A 793 -19.30 12.16 91.99
CA GLU A 793 -18.69 12.13 93.32
C GLU A 793 -18.89 10.81 94.12
N GLN A 794 -19.07 9.66 93.45
CA GLN A 794 -19.12 8.32 94.07
C GLN A 794 -20.09 8.16 95.27
N GLU A 795 -21.35 8.59 95.13
CA GLU A 795 -22.41 8.41 96.16
C GLU A 795 -22.16 9.06 97.54
N ARG A 796 -21.34 10.12 97.60
CA ARG A 796 -21.04 10.85 98.85
C ARG A 796 -22.19 11.68 99.41
N TYR A 797 -23.15 12.10 98.57
CA TYR A 797 -24.34 12.82 99.03
C TYR A 797 -25.47 11.85 99.36
N ARG A 798 -26.05 11.96 100.57
CA ARG A 798 -27.22 11.16 100.98
C ARG A 798 -28.36 12.06 101.44
N LEU A 799 -29.59 11.73 101.05
CA LEU A 799 -30.81 12.42 101.46
C LEU A 799 -31.77 11.38 102.03
N GLU A 800 -32.14 11.54 103.29
CA GLU A 800 -33.13 10.70 103.98
C GLU A 800 -34.26 11.59 104.53
N VAL A 801 -35.50 11.12 104.40
CA VAL A 801 -36.68 11.81 104.93
C VAL A 801 -37.36 10.88 105.92
N ILE A 802 -37.43 11.32 107.17
CA ILE A 802 -37.91 10.57 108.34
C ILE A 802 -39.18 11.24 108.86
N ASP A 803 -40.26 10.47 109.05
CA ASP A 803 -41.49 10.96 109.67
C ASP A 803 -41.39 10.84 111.21
N LEU A 804 -41.76 11.90 111.94
CA LEU A 804 -41.73 11.93 113.40
C LEU A 804 -43.12 11.59 113.96
N PHE A 805 -43.17 10.79 115.03
CA PHE A 805 -44.41 10.37 115.70
C PHE A 805 -44.35 10.65 117.21
N ASN A 806 -45.47 11.03 117.79
CA ASN A 806 -45.60 11.20 119.24
C ASN A 806 -45.77 9.84 119.96
N ASN A 807 -45.77 9.85 121.30
CA ASN A 807 -45.95 8.64 122.12
C ASN A 807 -47.30 7.91 121.90
N GLU A 808 -48.26 8.52 121.19
CA GLU A 808 -49.55 7.94 120.80
C GLU A 808 -49.57 7.39 119.36
N GLY A 809 -48.44 7.43 118.64
CA GLY A 809 -48.32 6.97 117.26
C GLY A 809 -48.92 7.92 116.20
N LYS A 810 -49.23 9.17 116.56
CA LYS A 810 -49.66 10.21 115.59
C LYS A 810 -48.45 10.96 115.04
N ALA A 811 -48.47 11.26 113.74
CA ALA A 811 -47.44 12.05 113.10
C ALA A 811 -47.37 13.47 113.72
N CYS A 812 -46.17 13.92 114.07
CA CYS A 812 -45.91 15.18 114.78
C CYS A 812 -44.75 15.99 114.18
N GLY A 813 -44.37 15.70 112.93
CA GLY A 813 -43.32 16.44 112.22
C GLY A 813 -42.64 15.63 111.12
N THR A 814 -41.74 16.29 110.41
CA THR A 814 -40.84 15.65 109.43
C THR A 814 -39.40 16.05 109.73
N ARG A 815 -38.48 15.10 109.62
CA ARG A 815 -37.03 15.33 109.69
C ARG A 815 -36.39 14.95 108.36
N VAL A 816 -35.68 15.88 107.74
CA VAL A 816 -34.89 15.65 106.53
C VAL A 816 -33.42 15.69 106.89
N VAL A 817 -32.69 14.62 106.61
CA VAL A 817 -31.26 14.48 106.86
C VAL A 817 -30.52 14.49 105.53
N ILE A 818 -29.59 15.42 105.37
CA ILE A 818 -28.65 15.48 104.25
C ILE A 818 -27.24 15.26 104.78
N VAL A 819 -26.51 14.35 104.15
CA VAL A 819 -25.06 14.19 104.37
C VAL A 819 -24.32 14.92 103.25
N LEU A 820 -23.49 15.88 103.64
CA LEU A 820 -22.64 16.69 102.78
C LEU A 820 -21.18 16.23 102.94
N PRO A 821 -20.45 15.91 101.87
CA PRO A 821 -19.01 15.65 101.98
C PRO A 821 -18.26 16.95 102.32
N VAL A 822 -17.20 16.84 103.12
CA VAL A 822 -16.21 17.91 103.28
C VAL A 822 -15.34 17.90 102.03
N GLU A 823 -15.52 18.89 101.15
CA GLU A 823 -14.56 19.16 100.08
C GLU A 823 -13.33 19.82 100.71
N LEU A 824 -12.15 19.21 100.53
CA LEU A 824 -10.85 19.73 100.96
C LEU A 824 -10.32 20.79 99.98
#